data_AF-A0A954MFT3-F1
#
_entry.id   AF-A0A954MFT3-F1
#
_cell.length_a   1.000
_cell.length_b   1.000
_cell.length_c   1.000
_cell.angle_alpha   90.00
_cell.angle_beta   90.00
_cell.angle_gamma   90.00
#
_symmetry.space_group_name_H-M   'P 1'
#
loop_
_entity.id
_entity.type
_entity.pdbx_description
1 polymer ?
#
loop_
_entity_poly.entity_id
_entity_poly.type
_entity_poly.pdbx_seq_one_letter_code
_entity_poly.pdbx_strand_id
1 'polypeptide(L)'
;MLTEECGLDAIVDAESKVCASQKNSWLTTSRMFLNDFARHWFRRSYTGIGAAMMSNLQQLSLMNSVVMIADQVRVPEYDYGPAVEKLQAAVRQEVEQKELPAFSISLVDSNRVIWAAGFGFQDAEKTVPATAETVYRVGSVSKLFTDIAVLQLVEEGRIDLDAPMQEYLPDFHPENPFGIPLTLRQMMSHRSGLVRESPVGNYFDPAEPTLAATVASLNNTRLVYKPETKTKYSNAAIAIVGAVLEKQLDEPHPQRVQHTILNPLEMKQSSFVVTPAVEPKLATGWMRTYDGRRFAAPTFLLGTGPAGNMYSSMLDLSKFISCLFEDGRTKDGKILSPESLQLMTTPIKDAEGKSQGFGLGFHVQEFDGFTRIGHGGAVYGFSTQLELLPERKLGVAAAASLDGTNGVVTRLADYALRLMMAVQDGKPLPDYRTTIPVPAERAVDLVGRYREVDGERFTKISELNGDLFMQRGSFRHELRAAADDGAIITDDEIGFGTHVELGDDGRLTVGDTTFARLPDEPPADIPDRWRGLIGEYGWDHNTLYILEKDGRLYALIEWFYYYPLQEVSDDEFEFPDYGLYHGEGLKFSRNANGVATEVNAAEVVFKRRQVGTKDGETFRITPVRPIDELRTGALAASPPPEPGDFREADLVELVSLDDSIKLDIRYATTNNFTGSVFYKQPRAFMQQPAAQAVARANAKLKSLGLGLLIHDAYRPWHVTKMFWDATPDDLKDFVANPARGSRHNRGCAVDLTLYDRGNGQPIQMVAGYDEFSPRSFPLYPGGTARQRWYRELLRRTMESEGFTIYEYEWWHFDYKDWQKYRIGNATFEDLLKP
;
A
#
# COMPACT_ATOMS: atom_id res chain seq x y z
N MET A 1 -1.23 -38.55 9.79
CA MET A 1 -0.75 -39.20 8.55
C MET A 1 -1.91 -39.21 7.56
N LEU A 2 -1.59 -39.07 6.27
CA LEU A 2 -2.55 -38.92 5.16
C LEU A 2 -3.43 -40.18 4.98
N THR A 3 -4.67 -40.01 4.48
CA THR A 3 -5.11 -40.49 3.15
C THR A 3 -6.56 -40.08 2.81
N GLU A 4 -6.76 -39.66 1.56
CA GLU A 4 -7.92 -39.90 0.66
C GLU A 4 -9.31 -39.25 0.88
N GLU A 5 -9.63 -38.37 -0.08
CA GLU A 5 -10.83 -38.27 -0.94
C GLU A 5 -12.07 -39.18 -0.67
N CYS A 6 -13.30 -38.67 -0.83
CA CYS A 6 -14.14 -38.78 -2.06
C CYS A 6 -15.67 -38.56 -1.82
N GLY A 7 -16.40 -38.14 -2.87
CA GLY A 7 -17.88 -38.17 -3.00
C GLY A 7 -18.64 -36.90 -2.54
N LEU A 8 -19.51 -36.22 -3.31
CA LEU A 8 -20.62 -36.64 -4.21
C LEU A 8 -21.72 -37.44 -3.46
N ASP A 9 -23.02 -37.20 -3.61
CA ASP A 9 -23.73 -36.43 -4.65
C ASP A 9 -25.19 -36.02 -4.28
N ALA A 10 -25.73 -35.06 -5.05
CA ALA A 10 -27.11 -34.85 -5.53
C ALA A 10 -28.40 -34.91 -4.65
N ILE A 11 -29.34 -34.01 -5.03
CA ILE A 11 -30.82 -34.17 -5.31
C ILE A 11 -31.51 -32.83 -4.93
N VAL A 12 -32.25 -32.04 -5.75
CA VAL A 12 -32.90 -32.03 -7.08
C VAL A 12 -34.36 -31.57 -6.90
N ASP A 13 -34.81 -30.64 -7.77
CA ASP A 13 -36.19 -30.21 -8.17
C ASP A 13 -36.45 -28.69 -8.06
N ALA A 14 -37.20 -28.01 -8.95
CA ALA A 14 -37.65 -28.33 -10.32
C ALA A 14 -38.22 -27.07 -11.04
N GLU A 15 -38.09 -27.02 -12.38
CA GLU A 15 -38.91 -26.29 -13.40
C GLU A 15 -39.26 -24.77 -13.25
N SER A 16 -39.05 -23.90 -14.25
CA SER A 16 -39.61 -24.03 -15.62
C SER A 16 -39.17 -22.91 -16.62
N LYS A 17 -38.89 -23.30 -17.88
CA LYS A 17 -39.21 -22.66 -19.20
C LYS A 17 -38.79 -21.17 -19.45
N VAL A 18 -38.28 -20.72 -20.62
CA VAL A 18 -38.05 -21.24 -22.00
C VAL A 18 -37.10 -20.21 -22.72
N CYS A 19 -36.30 -20.43 -23.78
CA CYS A 19 -36.40 -21.29 -24.96
C CYS A 19 -35.02 -21.66 -25.63
N ALA A 20 -35.03 -21.78 -26.97
CA ALA A 20 -34.01 -22.15 -27.98
C ALA A 20 -32.74 -21.24 -28.10
N SER A 21 -31.62 -21.65 -28.74
CA SER A 21 -31.46 -22.70 -29.77
C SER A 21 -30.12 -23.47 -29.81
N GLN A 22 -30.24 -24.79 -29.91
CA GLN A 22 -29.35 -25.84 -30.49
C GLN A 22 -27.85 -25.59 -30.79
N LYS A 23 -27.01 -26.48 -30.22
CA LYS A 23 -25.70 -26.92 -30.75
C LYS A 23 -25.81 -28.28 -31.47
N ASN A 24 -24.84 -28.58 -32.33
CA ASN A 24 -24.40 -29.91 -32.78
C ASN A 24 -22.87 -29.81 -33.03
N SER A 25 -22.01 -30.84 -32.93
CA SER A 25 -22.09 -32.18 -32.32
C SER A 25 -20.69 -32.84 -32.38
N TRP A 26 -20.16 -33.31 -31.23
CA TRP A 26 -19.24 -34.45 -30.97
C TRP A 26 -18.20 -34.91 -32.04
N LEU A 27 -16.87 -34.98 -31.82
CA LEU A 27 -16.00 -35.69 -30.82
C LEU A 27 -15.51 -37.12 -31.21
N THR A 28 -14.18 -37.33 -31.12
CA THR A 28 -13.44 -38.61 -30.86
C THR A 28 -13.51 -39.77 -31.90
N THR A 29 -12.56 -40.73 -32.03
CA THR A 29 -11.36 -41.13 -31.24
C THR A 29 -10.29 -41.84 -32.12
N SER A 30 -9.05 -41.98 -31.62
CA SER A 30 -7.90 -42.64 -32.28
C SER A 30 -7.84 -44.18 -32.15
N ARG A 31 -7.20 -44.89 -33.11
CA ARG A 31 -6.54 -46.21 -32.86
C ARG A 31 -5.51 -46.68 -33.92
N MET A 32 -4.25 -46.79 -33.46
CA MET A 32 -3.24 -47.87 -33.68
C MET A 32 -3.05 -48.62 -35.03
N PHE A 33 -1.79 -48.54 -35.50
CA PHE A 33 -0.88 -49.61 -36.00
C PHE A 33 -0.84 -50.12 -37.49
N LEU A 34 0.35 -49.87 -38.08
CA LEU A 34 1.18 -50.63 -39.06
C LEU A 34 0.78 -50.85 -40.55
N ASN A 35 1.70 -50.41 -41.41
CA ASN A 35 1.94 -50.75 -42.83
C ASN A 35 0.82 -50.37 -43.83
N ASP A 36 1.08 -50.02 -45.11
CA ASP A 36 2.21 -50.43 -45.96
C ASP A 36 2.44 -49.46 -47.16
N PHE A 37 3.49 -49.72 -47.96
CA PHE A 37 3.77 -49.21 -49.31
C PHE A 37 4.16 -47.74 -49.55
N ALA A 38 5.47 -47.48 -49.46
CA ALA A 38 6.17 -46.57 -50.38
C ALA A 38 6.75 -47.35 -51.58
N ARG A 39 6.37 -46.99 -52.82
CA ARG A 39 7.04 -47.46 -54.06
C ARG A 39 7.99 -46.36 -54.54
N HIS A 40 9.31 -46.48 -54.42
CA HIS A 40 10.26 -47.33 -55.18
C HIS A 40 10.43 -46.98 -56.67
N TRP A 41 11.63 -46.49 -57.03
CA TRP A 41 12.52 -46.82 -58.18
C TRP A 41 13.46 -45.61 -58.46
N PHE A 42 14.76 -45.72 -58.75
CA PHE A 42 15.70 -46.86 -58.76
C PHE A 42 17.18 -46.41 -58.56
N ARG A 43 18.12 -47.36 -58.69
CA ARG A 43 19.53 -47.32 -58.26
C ARG A 43 20.57 -46.86 -59.33
N ARG A 44 21.75 -46.46 -58.79
CA ARG A 44 23.15 -46.71 -59.24
C ARG A 44 23.83 -45.87 -60.34
N SER A 45 24.94 -45.25 -59.90
CA SER A 45 26.32 -45.38 -60.42
C SER A 45 26.65 -45.07 -61.90
N TYR A 46 27.54 -44.08 -62.10
CA TYR A 46 28.60 -44.15 -63.13
C TYR A 46 29.91 -43.47 -62.68
N THR A 47 31.03 -43.95 -63.21
CA THR A 47 32.43 -43.56 -62.93
C THR A 47 33.16 -43.23 -64.24
N GLY A 48 34.29 -42.50 -64.17
CA GLY A 48 35.21 -42.24 -65.30
C GLY A 48 35.17 -40.77 -65.78
N ILE A 49 36.19 -39.90 -65.69
CA ILE A 49 37.65 -39.94 -66.00
C ILE A 49 37.99 -39.43 -67.42
N GLY A 50 38.93 -38.46 -67.51
CA GLY A 50 39.50 -37.89 -68.75
C GLY A 50 39.46 -36.35 -68.76
N ALA A 51 40.45 -35.55 -68.32
CA ALA A 51 41.92 -35.61 -68.42
C ALA A 51 42.44 -35.42 -69.87
N ALA A 52 43.48 -34.65 -70.20
CA ALA A 52 44.33 -33.69 -69.45
C ALA A 52 45.25 -32.90 -70.44
N MET A 53 46.32 -32.26 -69.92
CA MET A 53 47.45 -31.53 -70.57
C MET A 53 47.28 -30.00 -70.61
N MET A 54 48.26 -29.17 -70.22
CA MET A 54 49.64 -29.30 -69.69
C MET A 54 49.94 -27.99 -68.88
N SER A 55 50.88 -27.85 -67.95
CA SER A 55 51.98 -28.69 -67.41
C SER A 55 52.50 -28.15 -66.05
N ASN A 56 53.41 -28.92 -65.42
CA ASN A 56 54.40 -28.54 -64.39
C ASN A 56 53.97 -28.23 -62.93
N LEU A 57 54.18 -29.28 -62.11
CA LEU A 57 54.68 -29.20 -60.72
C LEU A 57 56.00 -28.37 -60.66
N GLN A 58 56.47 -27.85 -59.51
CA GLN A 58 56.36 -28.42 -58.17
C GLN A 58 56.61 -27.37 -57.05
N GLN A 59 55.75 -27.38 -56.00
CA GLN A 59 55.97 -27.04 -54.58
C GLN A 59 56.91 -25.86 -54.22
N LEU A 60 56.49 -24.83 -53.46
CA LEU A 60 56.05 -24.93 -52.06
C LEU A 60 55.21 -23.71 -51.59
N SER A 61 54.38 -23.93 -50.57
CA SER A 61 53.80 -22.92 -49.65
C SER A 61 52.90 -21.79 -50.21
N LEU A 62 51.71 -22.19 -50.68
CA LEU A 62 50.38 -21.58 -50.48
C LEU A 62 50.23 -20.10 -50.04
N MET A 63 49.41 -19.40 -50.85
CA MET A 63 48.29 -18.50 -50.47
C MET A 63 48.55 -17.04 -50.05
N ASN A 64 48.42 -16.18 -51.08
CA ASN A 64 47.50 -15.03 -51.16
C ASN A 64 47.03 -14.36 -49.85
N SER A 65 47.43 -13.10 -49.72
CA SER A 65 46.87 -12.11 -48.80
C SER A 65 45.38 -11.82 -49.09
N VAL A 66 44.48 -12.57 -48.47
CA VAL A 66 43.12 -12.10 -48.19
C VAL A 66 43.20 -11.26 -46.92
N VAL A 67 42.81 -9.99 -46.99
CA VAL A 67 42.62 -9.16 -45.79
C VAL A 67 41.39 -9.69 -45.06
N MET A 68 41.62 -10.59 -44.11
CA MET A 68 40.63 -10.99 -43.13
C MET A 68 40.41 -9.81 -42.20
N ILE A 69 39.33 -9.05 -42.44
CA ILE A 69 38.70 -8.28 -41.36
C ILE A 69 38.19 -9.33 -40.38
N ALA A 70 38.92 -9.51 -39.28
CA ALA A 70 38.54 -10.43 -38.22
C ALA A 70 37.31 -9.87 -37.51
N ASP A 71 36.14 -10.38 -37.91
CA ASP A 71 34.91 -10.17 -37.16
C ASP A 71 35.00 -10.87 -35.81
N GLN A 72 34.38 -10.28 -34.79
CA GLN A 72 34.13 -10.83 -33.45
C GLN A 72 35.35 -11.22 -32.59
N VAL A 73 35.88 -10.23 -31.84
CA VAL A 73 36.10 -10.45 -30.41
C VAL A 73 34.78 -10.18 -29.70
N ARG A 74 33.93 -11.21 -29.57
CA ARG A 74 32.84 -11.16 -28.57
C ARG A 74 33.50 -11.20 -27.20
N VAL A 75 33.40 -10.09 -26.47
CA VAL A 75 33.62 -10.05 -25.01
C VAL A 75 32.78 -11.18 -24.39
N PRO A 76 33.30 -11.93 -23.39
CA PRO A 76 32.56 -13.03 -22.79
C PRO A 76 31.18 -12.57 -22.31
N GLU A 77 30.16 -13.32 -22.72
CA GLU A 77 28.80 -13.16 -22.23
C GLU A 77 28.80 -13.47 -20.74
N TYR A 78 28.52 -12.46 -19.91
CA TYR A 78 28.59 -12.54 -18.47
C TYR A 78 27.62 -13.60 -17.93
N ASP A 79 28.11 -14.53 -17.10
CA ASP A 79 27.25 -15.50 -16.43
C ASP A 79 26.58 -14.88 -15.21
N TYR A 80 25.36 -14.36 -15.43
CA TYR A 80 24.52 -13.82 -14.38
C TYR A 80 23.75 -14.89 -13.59
N GLY A 81 23.90 -16.19 -13.88
CA GLY A 81 23.17 -17.28 -13.20
C GLY A 81 23.23 -17.20 -11.66
N PRO A 82 24.43 -17.15 -11.06
CA PRO A 82 24.59 -17.03 -9.60
C PRO A 82 24.01 -15.73 -9.03
N ALA A 83 24.03 -14.63 -9.79
CA ALA A 83 23.39 -13.37 -9.40
C ALA A 83 21.85 -13.48 -9.40
N VAL A 84 21.29 -14.13 -10.42
CA VAL A 84 19.85 -14.40 -10.54
C VAL A 84 19.36 -15.31 -9.41
N GLU A 85 20.09 -16.37 -9.06
CA GLU A 85 19.74 -17.25 -7.93
C GLU A 85 19.70 -16.47 -6.60
N LYS A 86 20.71 -15.61 -6.36
CA LYS A 86 20.80 -14.81 -5.14
C LYS A 86 19.73 -13.72 -5.05
N LEU A 87 19.38 -13.10 -6.19
CA LEU A 87 18.25 -12.17 -6.29
C LEU A 87 16.92 -12.88 -6.10
N GLN A 88 16.73 -14.07 -6.68
CA GLN A 88 15.50 -14.86 -6.54
C GLN A 88 15.23 -15.24 -5.09
N ALA A 89 16.26 -15.55 -4.30
CA ALA A 89 16.14 -15.80 -2.86
C ALA A 89 15.67 -14.54 -2.11
N ALA A 90 16.30 -13.38 -2.37
CA ALA A 90 15.93 -12.10 -1.76
C ALA A 90 14.49 -11.69 -2.08
N VAL A 91 14.08 -11.78 -3.37
CA VAL A 91 12.71 -11.45 -3.79
C VAL A 91 11.68 -12.36 -3.10
N ARG A 92 11.93 -13.68 -3.01
CA ARG A 92 11.02 -14.59 -2.30
C ARG A 92 10.85 -14.22 -0.83
N GLN A 93 11.95 -13.89 -0.16
CA GLN A 93 11.91 -13.49 1.25
C GLN A 93 11.09 -12.21 1.45
N GLU A 94 11.29 -11.17 0.63
CA GLU A 94 10.48 -9.94 0.74
C GLU A 94 9.00 -10.18 0.42
N VAL A 95 8.71 -10.99 -0.60
CA VAL A 95 7.32 -11.36 -0.97
C VAL A 95 6.62 -12.12 0.16
N GLU A 96 7.32 -13.03 0.84
CA GLU A 96 6.79 -13.78 1.98
C GLU A 96 6.68 -12.88 3.24
N GLN A 97 7.75 -12.20 3.63
CA GLN A 97 7.83 -11.40 4.85
C GLN A 97 6.90 -10.18 4.84
N LYS A 98 6.67 -9.56 3.67
CA LYS A 98 5.78 -8.39 3.52
C LYS A 98 4.39 -8.76 2.99
N GLU A 99 4.14 -10.05 2.77
CA GLU A 99 2.92 -10.57 2.13
C GLU A 99 2.57 -9.81 0.83
N LEU A 100 3.53 -9.65 -0.08
CA LEU A 100 3.29 -8.95 -1.35
C LEU A 100 2.36 -9.81 -2.23
N PRO A 101 1.22 -9.29 -2.74
CA PRO A 101 0.29 -10.10 -3.54
C PRO A 101 0.94 -10.59 -4.85
N ALA A 102 1.48 -9.67 -5.65
CA ALA A 102 2.35 -9.95 -6.79
C ALA A 102 3.60 -9.06 -6.76
N PHE A 103 4.71 -9.60 -7.27
CA PHE A 103 5.93 -8.86 -7.61
C PHE A 103 6.52 -9.39 -8.92
N SER A 104 6.94 -8.51 -9.82
CA SER A 104 7.66 -8.89 -11.05
C SER A 104 8.89 -8.04 -11.25
N ILE A 105 9.92 -8.60 -11.90
CA ILE A 105 11.20 -7.94 -12.16
C ILE A 105 11.81 -8.43 -13.48
N SER A 106 12.54 -7.54 -14.17
CA SER A 106 13.35 -7.86 -15.35
C SER A 106 14.71 -7.16 -15.30
N LEU A 107 15.76 -7.86 -15.70
CA LEU A 107 17.14 -7.41 -15.76
C LEU A 107 17.59 -7.30 -17.22
N VAL A 108 18.29 -6.20 -17.56
CA VAL A 108 18.82 -5.93 -18.89
C VAL A 108 20.31 -5.64 -18.81
N ASP A 109 21.08 -6.30 -19.67
CA ASP A 109 22.45 -5.91 -20.03
C ASP A 109 22.45 -5.54 -21.51
N SER A 110 22.85 -4.30 -21.81
CA SER A 110 22.95 -3.76 -23.15
C SER A 110 21.61 -3.79 -23.90
N ASN A 111 21.39 -4.76 -24.79
CA ASN A 111 20.12 -4.92 -25.52
C ASN A 111 19.47 -6.30 -25.29
N ARG A 112 19.88 -6.99 -24.21
CA ARG A 112 19.43 -8.34 -23.87
C ARG A 112 18.74 -8.34 -22.51
N VAL A 113 17.53 -8.91 -22.49
CA VAL A 113 16.88 -9.32 -21.24
C VAL A 113 17.63 -10.55 -20.72
N ILE A 114 18.38 -10.37 -19.64
CA ILE A 114 19.18 -11.42 -19.00
C ILE A 114 18.28 -12.38 -18.22
N TRP A 115 17.31 -11.82 -17.49
CA TRP A 115 16.34 -12.59 -16.72
C TRP A 115 15.08 -11.75 -16.49
N ALA A 116 13.92 -12.39 -16.45
CA ALA A 116 12.68 -11.77 -15.99
C ALA A 116 11.77 -12.81 -15.35
N ALA A 117 11.10 -12.45 -14.25
CA ALA A 117 10.23 -13.35 -13.50
C ALA A 117 9.11 -12.61 -12.77
N GLY A 118 8.15 -13.40 -12.27
CA GLY A 118 7.13 -12.96 -11.31
C GLY A 118 7.06 -13.89 -10.11
N PHE A 119 6.49 -13.36 -9.02
CA PHE A 119 6.42 -13.95 -7.69
C PHE A 119 5.08 -13.59 -7.04
N GLY A 120 4.50 -14.49 -6.25
CA GLY A 120 3.13 -14.33 -5.77
C GLY A 120 2.09 -14.65 -6.85
N PHE A 121 0.92 -14.01 -6.78
CA PHE A 121 -0.25 -14.26 -7.60
C PHE A 121 -0.81 -12.98 -8.19
N GLN A 122 -1.18 -13.03 -9.46
CA GLN A 122 -1.78 -11.91 -10.19
C GLN A 122 -3.19 -11.57 -9.66
N ASP A 123 -3.96 -12.57 -9.24
CA ASP A 123 -5.35 -12.47 -8.81
C ASP A 123 -5.52 -12.53 -7.27
N ALA A 124 -6.64 -11.99 -6.78
CA ALA A 124 -6.97 -11.99 -5.35
C ALA A 124 -7.19 -13.41 -4.80
N GLU A 125 -7.74 -14.29 -5.63
CA GLU A 125 -8.10 -15.68 -5.33
C GLU A 125 -6.87 -16.61 -5.29
N LYS A 126 -5.69 -16.12 -5.67
CA LYS A 126 -4.41 -16.85 -5.70
C LYS A 126 -4.43 -18.09 -6.60
N THR A 127 -5.04 -17.95 -7.78
CA THR A 127 -5.19 -19.02 -8.79
C THR A 127 -4.24 -18.86 -9.99
N VAL A 128 -3.76 -17.65 -10.27
CA VAL A 128 -2.89 -17.30 -11.39
C VAL A 128 -1.53 -16.82 -10.85
N PRO A 129 -0.45 -17.60 -10.96
CA PRO A 129 0.89 -17.15 -10.56
C PRO A 129 1.32 -15.89 -11.31
N ALA A 130 1.94 -14.95 -10.60
CA ALA A 130 2.51 -13.75 -11.23
C ALA A 130 3.70 -14.14 -12.13
N THR A 131 3.88 -13.43 -13.24
CA THR A 131 4.94 -13.70 -14.23
C THR A 131 5.66 -12.41 -14.66
N ALA A 132 6.69 -12.53 -15.49
CA ALA A 132 7.32 -11.37 -16.14
C ALA A 132 6.35 -10.59 -17.07
N GLU A 133 5.28 -11.24 -17.53
CA GLU A 133 4.25 -10.67 -18.41
C GLU A 133 3.05 -10.11 -17.63
N THR A 134 2.96 -10.34 -16.32
CA THR A 134 1.93 -9.73 -15.48
C THR A 134 2.04 -8.21 -15.56
N VAL A 135 0.90 -7.56 -15.74
CA VAL A 135 0.77 -6.12 -15.98
C VAL A 135 0.42 -5.41 -14.68
N TYR A 136 1.08 -4.27 -14.46
CA TYR A 136 0.90 -3.39 -13.31
C TYR A 136 0.57 -1.99 -13.83
N ARG A 137 -0.13 -1.18 -13.02
CA ARG A 137 -0.24 0.27 -13.31
C ARG A 137 1.06 0.92 -12.82
N VAL A 138 1.91 1.37 -13.76
CA VAL A 138 3.30 1.77 -13.46
C VAL A 138 3.45 3.21 -12.94
N GLY A 139 2.34 3.87 -12.65
CA GLY A 139 2.29 5.22 -12.07
C GLY A 139 3.16 6.21 -12.84
N SER A 140 3.97 6.99 -12.13
CA SER A 140 4.78 8.07 -12.69
C SER A 140 5.83 7.67 -13.75
N VAL A 141 6.13 6.38 -13.95
CA VAL A 141 6.90 5.92 -15.14
C VAL A 141 6.23 6.39 -16.44
N SER A 142 4.90 6.56 -16.43
CA SER A 142 4.10 7.19 -17.50
C SER A 142 4.69 8.50 -18.04
N LYS A 143 5.28 9.33 -17.16
CA LYS A 143 5.76 10.68 -17.51
C LYS A 143 6.83 10.63 -18.61
N LEU A 144 7.74 9.66 -18.55
CA LEU A 144 8.80 9.47 -19.55
C LEU A 144 8.24 9.28 -20.96
N PHE A 145 7.13 8.53 -21.09
CA PHE A 145 6.48 8.28 -22.38
C PHE A 145 5.75 9.52 -22.92
N THR A 146 5.12 10.29 -22.03
CA THR A 146 4.53 11.59 -22.36
C THR A 146 5.60 12.59 -22.83
N ASP A 147 6.71 12.68 -22.09
CA ASP A 147 7.81 13.60 -22.38
C ASP A 147 8.53 13.25 -23.69
N ILE A 148 8.73 11.95 -23.98
CA ILE A 148 9.25 11.48 -25.27
C ILE A 148 8.31 11.87 -26.42
N ALA A 149 6.99 11.71 -26.26
CA ALA A 149 6.03 12.10 -27.29
C ALA A 149 6.06 13.61 -27.58
N VAL A 150 6.36 14.45 -26.57
CA VAL A 150 6.60 15.90 -26.75
C VAL A 150 7.91 16.16 -27.47
N LEU A 151 9.00 15.49 -27.09
CA LEU A 151 10.29 15.64 -27.77
C LEU A 151 10.27 15.16 -29.22
N GLN A 152 9.40 14.21 -29.58
CA GLN A 152 9.13 13.89 -30.99
C GLN A 152 8.60 15.12 -31.76
N LEU A 153 7.69 15.92 -31.19
CA LEU A 153 7.20 17.15 -31.83
C LEU A 153 8.28 18.26 -31.88
N VAL A 154 9.21 18.28 -30.92
CA VAL A 154 10.39 19.17 -30.95
C VAL A 154 11.33 18.75 -32.08
N GLU A 155 11.60 17.45 -32.25
CA GLU A 155 12.39 16.91 -33.36
C GLU A 155 11.71 17.10 -34.73
N GLU A 156 10.37 17.08 -34.79
CA GLU A 156 9.57 17.46 -35.96
C GLU A 156 9.61 18.99 -36.23
N GLY A 157 10.18 19.81 -35.34
CA GLY A 157 10.25 21.27 -35.46
C GLY A 157 8.91 21.98 -35.28
N ARG A 158 7.94 21.34 -34.61
CA ARG A 158 6.55 21.81 -34.46
C ARG A 158 6.29 22.57 -33.17
N ILE A 159 7.08 22.31 -32.13
CA ILE A 159 7.02 23.01 -30.85
C ILE A 159 8.45 23.30 -30.36
N ASP A 160 8.59 24.44 -29.69
CA ASP A 160 9.75 24.83 -28.90
C ASP A 160 9.45 24.60 -27.40
N LEU A 161 10.41 24.00 -26.68
CA LEU A 161 10.31 23.73 -25.25
C LEU A 161 10.33 25.00 -24.38
N ASP A 162 10.88 26.09 -24.91
CA ASP A 162 11.09 27.36 -24.20
C ASP A 162 10.09 28.45 -24.61
N ALA A 163 9.17 28.16 -25.53
CA ALA A 163 8.07 29.06 -25.86
C ALA A 163 7.07 29.21 -24.69
N PRO A 164 6.43 30.38 -24.52
CA PRO A 164 5.33 30.58 -23.58
C PRO A 164 4.17 29.61 -23.81
N MET A 165 3.66 28.98 -22.75
CA MET A 165 2.55 28.01 -22.85
C MET A 165 1.31 28.53 -23.60
N GLN A 166 1.06 29.84 -23.57
CA GLN A 166 -0.07 30.47 -24.26
C GLN A 166 -0.02 30.33 -25.79
N GLU A 167 1.15 30.04 -26.38
CA GLU A 167 1.26 29.74 -27.82
C GLU A 167 0.62 28.38 -28.16
N TYR A 168 0.64 27.42 -27.23
CA TYR A 168 0.05 26.09 -27.40
C TYR A 168 -1.35 25.97 -26.80
N LEU A 169 -1.59 26.63 -25.67
CA LEU A 169 -2.82 26.60 -24.90
C LEU A 169 -3.24 28.05 -24.55
N PRO A 170 -3.86 28.80 -25.47
CA PRO A 170 -4.21 30.21 -25.26
C PRO A 170 -5.10 30.46 -24.04
N ASP A 171 -5.96 29.49 -23.71
CA ASP A 171 -6.87 29.55 -22.57
C ASP A 171 -6.21 29.14 -21.23
N PHE A 172 -4.90 28.84 -21.19
CA PHE A 172 -4.19 28.48 -19.96
C PHE A 172 -3.54 29.71 -19.29
N HIS A 173 -4.06 30.11 -18.13
CA HIS A 173 -3.73 31.35 -17.42
C HIS A 173 -3.88 31.25 -15.88
N PRO A 174 -3.14 30.36 -15.19
CA PRO A 174 -3.10 30.34 -13.72
C PRO A 174 -2.57 31.66 -13.15
N GLU A 175 -2.88 31.96 -11.89
CA GLU A 175 -2.38 33.18 -11.24
C GLU A 175 -0.85 33.11 -11.07
N ASN A 176 -0.15 33.91 -11.87
CA ASN A 176 1.32 33.99 -11.88
C ASN A 176 1.79 35.34 -11.31
N PRO A 177 2.00 35.46 -9.99
CA PRO A 177 2.45 36.70 -9.35
C PRO A 177 3.92 37.05 -9.69
N PHE A 178 4.64 36.20 -10.41
CA PHE A 178 6.06 36.36 -10.70
C PHE A 178 6.34 36.96 -12.09
N GLY A 179 5.34 36.97 -12.98
CA GLY A 179 5.46 37.54 -14.33
C GLY A 179 6.42 36.80 -15.28
N ILE A 180 6.90 35.60 -14.89
CA ILE A 180 7.76 34.76 -15.73
C ILE A 180 6.88 33.80 -16.54
N PRO A 181 6.94 33.80 -17.88
CA PRO A 181 6.19 32.84 -18.70
C PRO A 181 6.49 31.39 -18.32
N LEU A 182 5.44 30.58 -18.27
CA LEU A 182 5.58 29.13 -18.12
C LEU A 182 6.01 28.51 -19.46
N THR A 183 6.83 27.46 -19.41
CA THR A 183 7.30 26.72 -20.60
C THR A 183 7.22 25.21 -20.39
N LEU A 184 7.29 24.43 -21.48
CA LEU A 184 7.30 22.97 -21.42
C LEU A 184 8.54 22.45 -20.67
N ARG A 185 9.72 23.05 -20.90
CA ARG A 185 10.98 22.70 -20.21
C ARG A 185 10.82 22.76 -18.69
N GLN A 186 10.20 23.82 -18.18
CA GLN A 186 9.92 23.99 -16.75
C GLN A 186 8.96 22.93 -16.21
N MET A 187 7.96 22.52 -16.99
CA MET A 187 6.98 21.51 -16.57
C MET A 187 7.58 20.09 -16.52
N MET A 188 8.31 19.72 -17.57
CA MET A 188 8.98 18.40 -17.71
C MET A 188 10.14 18.22 -16.73
N SER A 189 10.69 19.30 -16.16
CA SER A 189 11.71 19.26 -15.10
C SER A 189 11.17 19.50 -13.69
N HIS A 190 9.84 19.66 -13.53
CA HIS A 190 9.18 20.00 -12.26
C HIS A 190 9.64 21.34 -11.64
N ARG A 191 9.97 22.34 -12.46
CA ARG A 191 10.46 23.69 -12.07
C ARG A 191 9.53 24.84 -12.47
N SER A 192 8.32 24.54 -12.96
CA SER A 192 7.29 25.55 -13.28
C SER A 192 6.73 26.29 -12.06
N GLY A 193 6.89 25.75 -10.85
CA GLY A 193 6.32 26.31 -9.63
C GLY A 193 4.80 26.15 -9.50
N LEU A 194 4.16 25.35 -10.37
CA LEU A 194 2.75 24.98 -10.26
C LEU A 194 2.48 24.12 -9.01
N VAL A 195 1.21 24.07 -8.61
CA VAL A 195 0.66 23.15 -7.60
C VAL A 195 0.92 21.68 -7.97
N ARG A 196 0.94 20.79 -6.97
CA ARG A 196 1.18 19.35 -7.24
C ARG A 196 0.04 18.72 -8.04
N GLU A 197 -1.19 18.93 -7.57
CA GLU A 197 -2.43 18.34 -8.07
C GLU A 197 -3.35 19.41 -8.67
N SER A 198 -4.24 19.01 -9.57
CA SER A 198 -5.25 19.90 -10.18
C SER A 198 -6.57 19.89 -9.39
N PRO A 199 -7.31 21.01 -9.27
CA PRO A 199 -8.60 21.03 -8.57
C PRO A 199 -9.63 19.99 -9.05
N VAL A 200 -9.56 19.63 -10.35
CA VAL A 200 -10.35 18.56 -10.98
C VAL A 200 -9.39 17.52 -11.56
N GLY A 201 -9.71 16.23 -11.47
CA GLY A 201 -8.96 15.15 -12.12
C GLY A 201 -7.63 14.77 -11.46
N ASN A 202 -7.36 15.28 -10.27
CA ASN A 202 -6.21 14.92 -9.43
C ASN A 202 -6.19 13.44 -9.03
N TYR A 203 -5.10 13.03 -8.38
CA TYR A 203 -4.91 11.72 -7.77
C TYR A 203 -6.13 11.18 -6.99
N PHE A 204 -6.90 12.03 -6.29
CA PHE A 204 -8.00 11.61 -5.42
C PHE A 204 -9.33 11.41 -6.14
N ASP A 205 -9.53 12.10 -7.26
CA ASP A 205 -10.81 12.32 -7.93
C ASP A 205 -11.29 11.09 -8.74
N PRO A 206 -12.35 10.38 -8.30
CA PRO A 206 -12.85 9.20 -9.00
C PRO A 206 -13.74 9.53 -10.22
N ALA A 207 -13.93 10.82 -10.57
CA ALA A 207 -14.89 11.22 -11.60
C ALA A 207 -14.42 11.02 -13.06
N GLU A 208 -13.18 10.54 -13.27
CA GLU A 208 -12.55 10.32 -14.59
C GLU A 208 -12.73 11.50 -15.59
N PRO A 209 -12.47 12.77 -15.19
CA PRO A 209 -12.70 13.92 -16.04
C PRO A 209 -11.72 13.95 -17.23
N THR A 210 -12.10 14.63 -18.31
CA THR A 210 -11.24 14.78 -19.48
C THR A 210 -9.95 15.56 -19.16
N LEU A 211 -8.89 15.33 -19.94
CA LEU A 211 -7.64 16.06 -19.80
C LEU A 211 -7.85 17.58 -19.97
N ALA A 212 -8.73 17.98 -20.90
CA ALA A 212 -9.12 19.37 -21.09
C ALA A 212 -9.80 19.99 -19.86
N ALA A 213 -10.71 19.27 -19.19
CA ALA A 213 -11.35 19.75 -17.95
C ALA A 213 -10.35 19.83 -16.79
N THR A 214 -9.45 18.85 -16.70
CA THR A 214 -8.34 18.81 -15.74
C THR A 214 -7.45 20.04 -15.89
N VAL A 215 -6.97 20.35 -17.11
CA VAL A 215 -6.13 21.51 -17.38
C VAL A 215 -6.88 22.84 -17.21
N ALA A 216 -8.14 22.94 -17.64
CA ALA A 216 -8.94 24.14 -17.44
C ALA A 216 -9.14 24.50 -15.96
N SER A 217 -9.20 23.49 -15.07
CA SER A 217 -9.35 23.72 -13.63
C SER A 217 -8.16 24.48 -13.01
N LEU A 218 -6.97 24.36 -13.60
CA LEU A 218 -5.74 25.01 -13.13
C LEU A 218 -5.74 26.54 -13.30
N ASN A 219 -6.62 27.10 -14.12
CA ASN A 219 -6.77 28.56 -14.21
C ASN A 219 -7.26 29.20 -12.90
N ASN A 220 -7.81 28.41 -11.98
CA ASN A 220 -8.23 28.86 -10.65
C ASN A 220 -7.13 28.70 -9.57
N THR A 221 -5.92 28.25 -9.93
CA THR A 221 -4.81 28.06 -8.98
C THR A 221 -3.75 29.15 -9.11
N ARG A 222 -2.90 29.25 -8.09
CA ARG A 222 -1.77 30.18 -8.01
C ARG A 222 -0.45 29.42 -8.05
N LEU A 223 0.57 29.99 -8.69
CA LEU A 223 1.92 29.43 -8.63
C LEU A 223 2.46 29.47 -7.19
N VAL A 224 2.89 28.32 -6.69
CA VAL A 224 3.45 28.09 -5.35
C VAL A 224 4.86 28.66 -5.25
N TYR A 225 5.66 28.51 -6.31
CA TYR A 225 7.02 29.06 -6.37
C TYR A 225 7.25 29.87 -7.64
N LYS A 226 8.22 30.77 -7.59
CA LYS A 226 8.75 31.42 -8.78
C LYS A 226 9.35 30.34 -9.71
N PRO A 227 9.04 30.32 -11.01
CA PRO A 227 9.63 29.36 -11.94
C PRO A 227 11.16 29.34 -11.85
N GLU A 228 11.74 28.17 -12.04
CA GLU A 228 13.18 27.88 -11.95
C GLU A 228 13.85 28.09 -10.58
N THR A 229 13.10 28.40 -9.50
CA THR A 229 13.70 28.59 -8.16
C THR A 229 13.70 27.36 -7.26
N LYS A 230 12.76 26.43 -7.46
CA LYS A 230 12.69 25.15 -6.73
C LYS A 230 12.15 24.06 -7.65
N THR A 231 12.60 22.83 -7.42
CA THR A 231 11.89 21.64 -7.92
C THR A 231 10.68 21.39 -7.03
N LYS A 232 9.48 21.37 -7.61
CA LYS A 232 8.21 20.97 -6.98
C LYS A 232 7.53 19.94 -7.89
N TYR A 233 7.48 18.69 -7.43
CA TYR A 233 6.87 17.60 -8.19
C TYR A 233 5.40 17.91 -8.47
N SER A 234 4.97 17.77 -9.73
CA SER A 234 3.63 18.17 -10.16
C SER A 234 3.07 17.22 -11.22
N ASN A 235 1.97 16.56 -10.87
CA ASN A 235 1.16 15.78 -11.80
C ASN A 235 0.34 16.72 -12.71
N ALA A 236 -0.13 17.84 -12.16
CA ALA A 236 -0.79 18.91 -12.91
C ALA A 236 0.07 19.46 -14.06
N ALA A 237 1.37 19.67 -13.83
CA ALA A 237 2.32 20.10 -14.86
C ALA A 237 2.38 19.11 -16.03
N ILE A 238 2.46 17.81 -15.77
CA ILE A 238 2.52 16.80 -16.84
C ILE A 238 1.16 16.58 -17.53
N ALA A 239 0.04 16.86 -16.84
CA ALA A 239 -1.27 16.92 -17.50
C ALA A 239 -1.32 18.03 -18.57
N ILE A 240 -0.73 19.20 -18.30
CA ILE A 240 -0.58 20.29 -19.27
C ILE A 240 0.33 19.87 -20.43
N VAL A 241 1.46 19.22 -20.15
CA VAL A 241 2.40 18.68 -21.17
C VAL A 241 1.66 17.72 -22.12
N GLY A 242 0.83 16.82 -21.58
CA GLY A 242 -0.03 15.94 -22.39
C GLY A 242 -1.12 16.68 -23.18
N ALA A 243 -1.70 17.75 -22.62
CA ALA A 243 -2.71 18.55 -23.32
C ALA A 243 -2.14 19.34 -24.50
N VAL A 244 -0.85 19.73 -24.45
CA VAL A 244 -0.16 20.32 -25.62
C VAL A 244 -0.07 19.29 -26.75
N LEU A 245 0.22 18.02 -26.48
CA LEU A 245 0.21 16.97 -27.50
C LEU A 245 -1.15 16.87 -28.19
N GLU A 246 -2.22 16.71 -27.42
CA GLU A 246 -3.58 16.60 -27.96
C GLU A 246 -3.94 17.83 -28.80
N LYS A 247 -3.62 19.04 -28.31
CA LYS A 247 -3.96 20.30 -28.98
C LYS A 247 -3.19 20.52 -30.28
N GLN A 248 -1.93 20.08 -30.36
CA GLN A 248 -1.09 20.26 -31.55
C GLN A 248 -1.29 19.18 -32.62
N LEU A 249 -1.87 18.03 -32.26
CA LEU A 249 -2.06 16.87 -33.14
C LEU A 249 -3.51 16.61 -33.55
N ASP A 250 -4.50 17.06 -32.77
CA ASP A 250 -5.90 16.59 -32.85
C ASP A 250 -6.01 15.05 -32.69
N GLU A 251 -5.09 14.47 -31.90
CA GLU A 251 -4.99 13.04 -31.58
C GLU A 251 -4.95 12.87 -30.04
N PRO A 252 -5.79 12.00 -29.43
CA PRO A 252 -5.74 11.74 -27.99
C PRO A 252 -4.38 11.23 -27.53
N HIS A 253 -3.92 11.70 -26.36
CA HIS A 253 -2.60 11.38 -25.80
C HIS A 253 -2.32 9.86 -25.72
N PRO A 254 -3.24 9.00 -25.23
CA PRO A 254 -3.05 7.55 -25.21
C PRO A 254 -2.81 6.94 -26.59
N GLN A 255 -3.45 7.48 -27.64
CA GLN A 255 -3.32 7.00 -29.01
C GLN A 255 -1.96 7.39 -29.60
N ARG A 256 -1.56 8.66 -29.44
CA ARG A 256 -0.23 9.13 -29.88
C ARG A 256 0.89 8.27 -29.29
N VAL A 257 0.90 8.07 -27.96
CA VAL A 257 1.92 7.27 -27.28
C VAL A 257 1.89 5.80 -27.73
N GLN A 258 0.70 5.21 -27.91
CA GLN A 258 0.57 3.86 -28.45
C GLN A 258 1.20 3.74 -29.85
N HIS A 259 0.89 4.70 -30.74
CA HIS A 259 1.32 4.68 -32.14
C HIS A 259 2.81 4.96 -32.34
N THR A 260 3.38 5.96 -31.65
CA THR A 260 4.76 6.43 -31.92
C THR A 260 5.81 5.96 -30.92
N ILE A 261 5.43 5.25 -29.86
CA ILE A 261 6.37 4.72 -28.86
C ILE A 261 6.11 3.23 -28.59
N LEU A 262 4.93 2.86 -28.10
CA LEU A 262 4.69 1.49 -27.62
C LEU A 262 4.68 0.45 -28.76
N ASN A 263 4.05 0.78 -29.91
CA ASN A 263 4.02 -0.09 -31.06
C ASN A 263 5.42 -0.28 -31.70
N PRO A 264 6.23 0.77 -31.98
CA PRO A 264 7.62 0.64 -32.42
C PRO A 264 8.54 -0.15 -31.48
N LEU A 265 8.25 -0.19 -30.18
CA LEU A 265 8.97 -0.98 -29.19
C LEU A 265 8.43 -2.40 -29.01
N GLU A 266 7.39 -2.80 -29.74
CA GLU A 266 6.68 -4.08 -29.56
C GLU A 266 6.16 -4.29 -28.12
N MET A 267 5.79 -3.21 -27.41
CA MET A 267 5.26 -3.23 -26.05
C MET A 267 3.76 -3.61 -26.02
N LYS A 268 3.48 -4.87 -26.35
CA LYS A 268 2.13 -5.42 -26.61
C LYS A 268 1.26 -5.59 -25.36
N GLN A 269 1.81 -5.44 -24.17
CA GLN A 269 1.15 -5.54 -22.87
C GLN A 269 1.15 -4.18 -22.15
N SER A 270 1.30 -3.10 -22.91
CA SER A 270 1.43 -1.74 -22.39
C SER A 270 0.43 -0.80 -23.06
N SER A 271 -0.23 0.04 -22.27
CA SER A 271 -1.17 1.07 -22.77
C SER A 271 -1.49 2.09 -21.67
N PHE A 272 -2.04 3.24 -22.03
CA PHE A 272 -2.52 4.28 -21.08
C PHE A 272 -3.99 4.10 -20.67
N VAL A 273 -4.64 3.05 -21.16
CA VAL A 273 -6.01 2.64 -20.81
C VAL A 273 -6.05 1.11 -20.66
N VAL A 274 -7.04 0.59 -19.96
CA VAL A 274 -7.27 -0.87 -19.92
C VAL A 274 -7.78 -1.33 -21.28
N THR A 275 -7.11 -2.31 -21.88
CA THR A 275 -7.45 -2.89 -23.19
C THR A 275 -7.66 -4.40 -23.06
N PRO A 276 -8.31 -5.07 -24.03
CA PRO A 276 -8.45 -6.53 -24.02
C PRO A 276 -7.14 -7.33 -24.05
N ALA A 277 -6.00 -6.68 -24.32
CA ALA A 277 -4.67 -7.27 -24.20
C ALA A 277 -4.09 -7.12 -22.78
N VAL A 278 -4.38 -6.00 -22.10
CA VAL A 278 -3.91 -5.67 -20.75
C VAL A 278 -4.75 -6.34 -19.66
N GLU A 279 -6.08 -6.27 -19.79
CA GLU A 279 -7.04 -6.72 -18.77
C GLU A 279 -6.79 -8.16 -18.26
N PRO A 280 -6.54 -9.19 -19.12
CA PRO A 280 -6.34 -10.55 -18.64
C PRO A 280 -5.01 -10.78 -17.91
N LYS A 281 -4.08 -9.82 -17.97
CA LYS A 281 -2.77 -9.88 -17.31
C LYS A 281 -2.61 -8.86 -16.18
N LEU A 282 -3.59 -7.99 -15.95
CA LEU A 282 -3.54 -6.98 -14.91
C LEU A 282 -3.57 -7.66 -13.53
N ALA A 283 -2.57 -7.35 -12.69
CA ALA A 283 -2.57 -7.78 -11.30
C ALA A 283 -3.65 -7.02 -10.49
N THR A 284 -4.27 -7.70 -9.53
CA THR A 284 -5.12 -7.04 -8.53
C THR A 284 -4.23 -6.19 -7.63
N GLY A 285 -4.41 -4.87 -7.70
CA GLY A 285 -3.73 -3.90 -6.84
C GLY A 285 -4.38 -3.83 -5.46
N TRP A 286 -3.56 -3.72 -4.41
CA TRP A 286 -4.03 -3.63 -3.03
C TRP A 286 -3.54 -2.36 -2.35
N MET A 287 -4.44 -1.66 -1.67
CA MET A 287 -4.09 -0.54 -0.79
C MET A 287 -4.02 -0.99 0.66
N ARG A 288 -3.28 -0.23 1.48
CA ARG A 288 -3.21 -0.42 2.94
C ARG A 288 -3.39 0.91 3.65
N THR A 289 -4.16 0.86 4.73
CA THR A 289 -4.37 1.99 5.66
C THR A 289 -3.19 2.13 6.64
N TYR A 290 -2.97 3.32 7.21
CA TYR A 290 -1.96 3.54 8.27
C TYR A 290 -2.06 2.51 9.40
N ASP A 291 -3.28 2.11 9.77
CA ASP A 291 -3.56 1.18 10.86
C ASP A 291 -3.46 -0.31 10.48
N GLY A 292 -3.13 -0.63 9.23
CA GLY A 292 -2.74 -1.98 8.77
C GLY A 292 -3.80 -2.72 7.95
N ARG A 293 -5.06 -2.26 7.94
CA ARG A 293 -6.13 -2.86 7.11
C ARG A 293 -5.77 -2.77 5.63
N ARG A 294 -5.93 -3.86 4.89
CA ARG A 294 -5.74 -3.95 3.42
C ARG A 294 -7.10 -3.99 2.71
N PHE A 295 -7.19 -3.38 1.53
CA PHE A 295 -8.40 -3.35 0.69
C PHE A 295 -8.04 -3.28 -0.80
N ALA A 296 -8.97 -3.67 -1.68
CA ALA A 296 -8.74 -3.62 -3.12
C ALA A 296 -8.57 -2.17 -3.61
N ALA A 297 -7.60 -1.93 -4.48
CA ALA A 297 -7.33 -0.59 -5.01
C ALA A 297 -8.41 -0.13 -6.01
N PRO A 298 -8.75 1.17 -6.05
CA PRO A 298 -9.68 1.71 -7.04
C PRO A 298 -9.05 1.68 -8.45
N THR A 299 -9.88 1.40 -9.46
CA THR A 299 -9.45 1.15 -10.84
C THR A 299 -9.64 2.34 -11.78
N PHE A 300 -10.16 3.47 -11.31
CA PHE A 300 -10.45 4.65 -12.13
C PHE A 300 -9.18 5.29 -12.74
N LEU A 301 -9.35 5.90 -13.91
CA LEU A 301 -8.35 6.67 -14.63
C LEU A 301 -8.23 8.08 -14.03
N LEU A 302 -6.99 8.53 -13.79
CA LEU A 302 -6.75 9.90 -13.36
C LEU A 302 -7.04 10.88 -14.49
N GLY A 303 -7.62 12.05 -14.18
CA GLY A 303 -7.72 13.16 -15.13
C GLY A 303 -6.34 13.71 -15.53
N THR A 304 -5.37 13.66 -14.60
CA THR A 304 -3.93 13.83 -14.89
C THR A 304 -3.31 12.62 -15.61
N GLY A 305 -4.04 11.97 -16.50
CA GLY A 305 -3.68 10.67 -17.10
C GLY A 305 -2.29 10.56 -17.73
N PRO A 306 -1.79 11.58 -18.47
CA PRO A 306 -0.42 11.61 -18.98
C PRO A 306 0.67 11.46 -17.92
N ALA A 307 0.34 11.76 -16.65
CA ALA A 307 1.26 11.68 -15.52
C ALA A 307 1.28 10.30 -14.81
N GLY A 308 0.30 9.41 -15.03
CA GLY A 308 0.14 8.22 -14.18
C GLY A 308 -0.81 7.08 -14.61
N ASN A 309 -1.41 7.11 -15.81
CA ASN A 309 -2.36 6.07 -16.25
C ASN A 309 -1.73 4.91 -17.04
N MET A 310 -0.40 4.85 -17.23
CA MET A 310 0.21 3.75 -17.97
C MET A 310 0.13 2.42 -17.20
N TYR A 311 -0.28 1.39 -17.92
CA TYR A 311 -0.15 -0.02 -17.57
C TYR A 311 1.01 -0.61 -18.38
N SER A 312 1.82 -1.47 -17.76
CA SER A 312 2.90 -2.22 -18.44
C SER A 312 3.26 -3.49 -17.68
N SER A 313 3.81 -4.47 -18.40
CA SER A 313 4.59 -5.56 -17.79
C SER A 313 6.06 -5.16 -17.66
N MET A 314 6.81 -5.84 -16.78
CA MET A 314 8.26 -5.59 -16.67
C MET A 314 9.00 -6.06 -17.93
N LEU A 315 8.53 -7.15 -18.57
CA LEU A 315 9.08 -7.60 -19.85
C LEU A 315 8.91 -6.55 -20.96
N ASP A 316 7.83 -5.74 -20.96
CA ASP A 316 7.71 -4.63 -21.90
C ASP A 316 8.63 -3.45 -21.53
N LEU A 317 8.73 -3.08 -20.25
CA LEU A 317 9.67 -2.03 -19.81
C LEU A 317 11.13 -2.39 -20.13
N SER A 318 11.50 -3.68 -20.13
CA SER A 318 12.83 -4.12 -20.53
C SER A 318 13.18 -3.78 -22.00
N LYS A 319 12.17 -3.70 -22.88
CA LYS A 319 12.34 -3.25 -24.29
C LYS A 319 12.58 -1.74 -24.35
N PHE A 320 11.90 -0.98 -23.51
CA PHE A 320 12.15 0.46 -23.37
C PHE A 320 13.57 0.72 -22.84
N ILE A 321 14.01 0.02 -21.78
CA ILE A 321 15.40 0.06 -21.30
C ILE A 321 16.39 -0.24 -22.43
N SER A 322 16.16 -1.32 -23.18
CA SER A 322 17.04 -1.74 -24.28
C SER A 322 17.12 -0.69 -25.40
N CYS A 323 16.01 0.02 -25.69
CA CYS A 323 15.98 1.13 -26.63
C CYS A 323 16.80 2.34 -26.14
N LEU A 324 16.73 2.67 -24.85
CA LEU A 324 17.54 3.75 -24.27
C LEU A 324 19.05 3.44 -24.33
N PHE A 325 19.45 2.18 -24.14
CA PHE A 325 20.86 1.75 -24.30
C PHE A 325 21.34 1.66 -25.76
N GLU A 326 20.44 1.82 -26.73
CA GLU A 326 20.70 1.91 -28.18
C GLU A 326 20.39 3.32 -28.73
N ASP A 327 20.55 4.35 -27.88
CA ASP A 327 20.38 5.77 -28.20
C ASP A 327 18.99 6.12 -28.78
N GLY A 328 17.93 5.50 -28.28
CA GLY A 328 16.54 5.72 -28.70
C GLY A 328 16.13 4.98 -29.98
N ARG A 329 16.98 4.09 -30.50
CA ARG A 329 16.71 3.30 -31.72
C ARG A 329 15.79 2.11 -31.47
N THR A 330 15.02 1.76 -32.50
CA THR A 330 14.23 0.52 -32.58
C THR A 330 14.73 -0.33 -33.75
N LYS A 331 14.11 -1.49 -34.00
CA LYS A 331 14.47 -2.34 -35.15
C LYS A 331 14.27 -1.63 -36.50
N ASP A 332 13.23 -0.80 -36.59
CA ASP A 332 12.74 -0.19 -37.83
C ASP A 332 12.90 1.35 -37.86
N GLY A 333 13.55 1.96 -36.85
CA GLY A 333 13.72 3.41 -36.76
C GLY A 333 14.25 3.89 -35.41
N LYS A 334 13.64 4.95 -34.87
CA LYS A 334 13.90 5.50 -33.53
C LYS A 334 12.61 6.06 -32.93
N ILE A 335 12.51 6.08 -31.61
CA ILE A 335 11.46 6.81 -30.88
C ILE A 335 11.94 8.17 -30.37
N LEU A 336 13.26 8.36 -30.27
CA LEU A 336 13.92 9.53 -29.70
C LEU A 336 15.31 9.68 -30.34
N SER A 337 15.81 10.89 -30.53
CA SER A 337 17.21 11.13 -30.94
C SER A 337 18.19 10.97 -29.77
N PRO A 338 19.48 10.69 -30.06
CA PRO A 338 20.55 10.75 -29.05
C PRO A 338 20.61 12.12 -28.35
N GLU A 339 20.38 13.20 -29.09
CA GLU A 339 20.41 14.58 -28.59
C GLU A 339 19.25 14.85 -27.61
N SER A 340 18.04 14.41 -27.94
CA SER A 340 16.88 14.48 -27.03
C SER A 340 17.05 13.57 -25.81
N LEU A 341 17.64 12.39 -25.97
CA LEU A 341 17.95 11.50 -24.84
C LEU A 341 18.98 12.14 -23.89
N GLN A 342 20.03 12.76 -24.43
CA GLN A 342 20.98 13.54 -23.64
C GLN A 342 20.30 14.71 -22.91
N LEU A 343 19.37 15.40 -23.57
CA LEU A 343 18.60 16.48 -22.94
C LEU A 343 17.73 15.98 -21.77
N MET A 344 17.06 14.83 -21.94
CA MET A 344 16.25 14.21 -20.89
C MET A 344 17.07 13.75 -19.68
N THR A 345 18.31 13.32 -19.90
CA THR A 345 19.17 12.69 -18.88
C THR A 345 20.23 13.63 -18.29
N THR A 346 20.35 14.85 -18.79
CA THR A 346 21.24 15.87 -18.22
C THR A 346 20.67 16.40 -16.90
N PRO A 347 21.39 16.32 -15.76
CA PRO A 347 20.88 16.82 -14.49
C PRO A 347 20.68 18.35 -14.51
N ILE A 348 19.46 18.79 -14.21
CA ILE A 348 19.15 20.20 -13.95
C ILE A 348 19.85 20.63 -12.66
N LYS A 349 20.36 21.87 -12.65
CA LYS A 349 21.10 22.48 -11.56
C LYS A 349 20.44 23.80 -11.15
N ASP A 350 20.54 24.15 -9.87
CA ASP A 350 20.19 25.50 -9.40
C ASP A 350 21.28 26.53 -9.77
N ALA A 351 21.08 27.79 -9.35
CA ALA A 351 22.00 28.89 -9.63
C ALA A 351 23.39 28.67 -8.98
N GLU A 352 23.44 27.89 -7.91
CA GLU A 352 24.63 27.47 -7.18
C GLU A 352 25.32 26.25 -7.83
N GLY A 353 24.74 25.67 -8.88
CA GLY A 353 25.29 24.54 -9.63
C GLY A 353 25.02 23.16 -9.01
N LYS A 354 24.19 23.08 -7.96
CA LYS A 354 23.84 21.84 -7.26
C LYS A 354 22.75 21.10 -8.05
N SER A 355 22.96 19.79 -8.25
CA SER A 355 21.99 18.92 -8.92
C SER A 355 20.65 18.93 -8.18
N GLN A 356 19.57 19.00 -8.95
CA GLN A 356 18.18 19.05 -8.49
C GLN A 356 17.51 17.66 -8.52
N GLY A 357 18.27 16.60 -8.85
CA GLY A 357 17.80 15.21 -8.86
C GLY A 357 16.96 14.80 -10.08
N PHE A 358 16.79 15.68 -11.07
CA PHE A 358 16.00 15.48 -12.28
C PHE A 358 16.70 16.00 -13.53
N GLY A 359 16.38 15.43 -14.69
CA GLY A 359 16.57 16.00 -16.02
C GLY A 359 15.24 16.53 -16.58
N LEU A 360 14.88 16.13 -17.80
CA LEU A 360 13.49 16.21 -18.28
C LEU A 360 12.86 14.81 -18.17
N GLY A 361 11.82 14.68 -17.35
CA GLY A 361 11.16 13.42 -17.02
C GLY A 361 11.96 12.52 -16.07
N PHE A 362 13.21 12.18 -16.42
CA PHE A 362 14.03 11.27 -15.60
C PHE A 362 14.45 11.90 -14.27
N HIS A 363 14.42 11.08 -13.22
CA HIS A 363 15.30 11.27 -12.08
C HIS A 363 16.75 11.03 -12.52
N VAL A 364 17.68 11.85 -12.05
CA VAL A 364 19.12 11.73 -12.33
C VAL A 364 19.89 11.83 -11.03
N GLN A 365 20.50 10.72 -10.62
CA GLN A 365 21.09 10.50 -9.30
C GLN A 365 22.46 9.82 -9.41
N GLU A 366 23.19 9.73 -8.30
CA GLU A 366 24.41 8.93 -8.19
C GLU A 366 24.07 7.59 -7.53
N PHE A 367 24.69 6.51 -8.02
CA PHE A 367 24.55 5.16 -7.46
C PHE A 367 25.86 4.37 -7.58
N ASP A 368 26.47 4.06 -6.43
CA ASP A 368 27.71 3.29 -6.29
C ASP A 368 28.85 3.77 -7.23
N GLY A 369 28.92 5.07 -7.49
CA GLY A 369 29.92 5.74 -8.34
C GLY A 369 29.49 5.99 -9.80
N PHE A 370 28.27 5.63 -10.20
CA PHE A 370 27.74 5.78 -11.56
C PHE A 370 26.53 6.73 -11.62
N THR A 371 26.23 7.25 -12.81
CA THR A 371 24.98 7.98 -13.03
C THR A 371 23.82 7.00 -13.10
N ARG A 372 22.85 7.14 -12.20
CA ARG A 372 21.56 6.45 -12.28
C ARG A 372 20.54 7.36 -12.92
N ILE A 373 19.94 6.90 -14.01
CA ILE A 373 18.76 7.53 -14.61
C ILE A 373 17.56 6.60 -14.44
N GLY A 374 16.40 7.15 -14.13
CA GLY A 374 15.22 6.31 -13.88
C GLY A 374 13.95 7.09 -13.59
N HIS A 375 12.88 6.36 -13.27
CA HIS A 375 11.70 6.93 -12.61
C HIS A 375 10.97 5.87 -11.78
N GLY A 376 10.64 6.20 -10.53
CA GLY A 376 9.77 5.40 -9.68
C GLY A 376 8.28 5.69 -9.92
N GLY A 377 7.43 4.67 -9.80
CA GLY A 377 5.98 4.77 -9.90
C GLY A 377 5.29 4.46 -8.58
N ALA A 378 4.30 5.24 -8.20
CA ALA A 378 3.34 4.93 -7.15
C ALA A 378 1.95 5.36 -7.63
N VAL A 379 0.98 4.46 -7.60
CA VAL A 379 -0.42 4.72 -7.95
C VAL A 379 -1.28 3.59 -7.40
N TYR A 380 -2.48 3.91 -6.92
CA TYR A 380 -3.48 2.99 -6.34
C TYR A 380 -3.22 1.49 -6.53
N GLY A 381 -2.64 0.89 -5.48
CA GLY A 381 -2.38 -0.55 -5.42
C GLY A 381 -1.07 -1.01 -6.05
N PHE A 382 -0.21 -0.11 -6.52
CA PHE A 382 1.00 -0.45 -7.26
C PHE A 382 2.19 0.43 -6.91
N SER A 383 3.35 -0.22 -6.78
CA SER A 383 4.67 0.43 -6.71
C SER A 383 5.54 -0.07 -7.86
N THR A 384 6.38 0.78 -8.43
CA THR A 384 7.24 0.44 -9.58
C THR A 384 8.58 1.17 -9.48
N GLN A 385 9.64 0.56 -10.00
CA GLN A 385 10.91 1.21 -10.32
C GLN A 385 11.37 0.86 -11.73
N LEU A 386 11.94 1.86 -12.40
CA LEU A 386 12.64 1.76 -13.67
C LEU A 386 13.98 2.47 -13.50
N GLU A 387 15.07 1.73 -13.44
CA GLU A 387 16.41 2.24 -13.10
C GLU A 387 17.45 1.75 -14.11
N LEU A 388 18.33 2.64 -14.56
CA LEU A 388 19.36 2.37 -15.56
C LEU A 388 20.71 3.00 -15.13
N LEU A 389 21.80 2.30 -15.43
CA LEU A 389 23.19 2.77 -15.34
C LEU A 389 23.78 2.84 -16.76
N PRO A 390 23.67 3.98 -17.48
CA PRO A 390 24.08 4.10 -18.88
C PRO A 390 25.54 3.72 -19.15
N GLU A 391 26.45 4.11 -18.26
CA GLU A 391 27.89 3.82 -18.36
C GLU A 391 28.21 2.31 -18.27
N ARG A 392 27.32 1.53 -17.65
CA ARG A 392 27.41 0.08 -17.48
C ARG A 392 26.53 -0.71 -18.45
N LYS A 393 25.60 -0.02 -19.13
CA LYS A 393 24.45 -0.57 -19.85
C LYS A 393 23.64 -1.59 -19.03
N LEU A 394 23.51 -1.36 -17.73
CA LEU A 394 22.74 -2.23 -16.81
C LEU A 394 21.42 -1.56 -16.45
N GLY A 395 20.30 -2.28 -16.60
CA GLY A 395 18.98 -1.75 -16.30
C GLY A 395 18.07 -2.75 -15.59
N VAL A 396 17.17 -2.23 -14.76
CA VAL A 396 16.18 -2.99 -14.00
C VAL A 396 14.82 -2.33 -14.11
N ALA A 397 13.79 -3.13 -14.36
CA ALA A 397 12.39 -2.75 -14.13
C ALA A 397 11.79 -3.71 -13.11
N ALA A 398 11.14 -3.19 -12.07
CA ALA A 398 10.51 -3.99 -11.02
C ALA A 398 9.18 -3.35 -10.57
N ALA A 399 8.17 -4.17 -10.22
CA ALA A 399 6.88 -3.69 -9.73
C ALA A 399 6.26 -4.66 -8.72
N ALA A 400 5.41 -4.11 -7.84
CA ALA A 400 4.61 -4.84 -6.86
C ALA A 400 3.15 -4.37 -6.90
N SER A 401 2.20 -5.28 -6.60
CA SER A 401 0.76 -4.97 -6.53
C SER A 401 0.25 -4.66 -5.10
N LEU A 402 1.06 -3.92 -4.35
CA LEU A 402 0.69 -3.34 -3.05
C LEU A 402 1.18 -1.89 -2.98
N ASP A 403 0.30 -0.99 -2.56
CA ASP A 403 0.61 0.44 -2.41
C ASP A 403 1.60 0.70 -1.26
N GLY A 404 2.36 1.79 -1.39
CA GLY A 404 3.40 2.17 -0.42
C GLY A 404 4.58 1.18 -0.30
N THR A 405 4.81 0.30 -1.29
CA THR A 405 5.92 -0.66 -1.30
C THR A 405 7.18 -0.19 -2.05
N ASN A 406 7.25 1.09 -2.43
CA ASN A 406 8.38 1.66 -3.16
C ASN A 406 9.74 1.42 -2.49
N GLY A 407 9.81 1.37 -1.16
CA GLY A 407 11.04 1.04 -0.43
C GLY A 407 11.54 -0.37 -0.73
N VAL A 408 10.66 -1.37 -0.68
CA VAL A 408 10.95 -2.77 -1.03
C VAL A 408 11.35 -2.91 -2.51
N VAL A 409 10.56 -2.30 -3.42
CA VAL A 409 10.83 -2.36 -4.86
C VAL A 409 12.19 -1.72 -5.21
N THR A 410 12.52 -0.56 -4.61
CA THR A 410 13.82 0.10 -4.80
C THR A 410 14.96 -0.73 -4.23
N ARG A 411 14.81 -1.28 -3.02
CA ARG A 411 15.85 -2.11 -2.37
C ARG A 411 16.18 -3.36 -3.20
N LEU A 412 15.18 -4.00 -3.81
CA LEU A 412 15.38 -5.15 -4.70
C LEU A 412 16.00 -4.75 -6.05
N ALA A 413 15.62 -3.60 -6.61
CA ALA A 413 16.22 -3.08 -7.85
C ALA A 413 17.70 -2.68 -7.66
N ASP A 414 18.01 -1.97 -6.57
CA ASP A 414 19.38 -1.59 -6.19
C ASP A 414 20.27 -2.82 -5.92
N TYR A 415 19.71 -3.83 -5.25
CA TYR A 415 20.41 -5.11 -5.05
C TYR A 415 20.66 -5.83 -6.38
N ALA A 416 19.70 -5.84 -7.30
CA ALA A 416 19.88 -6.42 -8.63
C ALA A 416 20.97 -5.69 -9.45
N LEU A 417 21.00 -4.35 -9.45
CA LEU A 417 22.07 -3.57 -10.08
C LEU A 417 23.44 -3.90 -9.47
N ARG A 418 23.54 -3.97 -8.14
CA ARG A 418 24.78 -4.34 -7.41
C ARG A 418 25.27 -5.74 -7.75
N LEU A 419 24.37 -6.72 -7.84
CA LEU A 419 24.70 -8.08 -8.28
C LEU A 419 25.22 -8.10 -9.72
N MET A 420 24.57 -7.38 -10.64
CA MET A 420 25.02 -7.31 -12.03
C MET A 420 26.37 -6.61 -12.18
N MET A 421 26.61 -5.50 -11.47
CA MET A 421 27.93 -4.85 -11.42
C MET A 421 29.00 -5.77 -10.85
N ALA A 422 28.70 -6.55 -9.79
CA ALA A 422 29.65 -7.50 -9.22
C ALA A 422 30.04 -8.60 -10.21
N VAL A 423 29.09 -9.13 -10.99
CA VAL A 423 29.37 -10.08 -12.10
C VAL A 423 30.24 -9.43 -13.16
N GLN A 424 29.89 -8.23 -13.65
CA GLN A 424 30.67 -7.52 -14.67
C GLN A 424 32.11 -7.21 -14.21
N ASP A 425 32.29 -6.89 -12.93
CA ASP A 425 33.58 -6.57 -12.29
C ASP A 425 34.39 -7.82 -11.88
N GLY A 426 33.82 -9.04 -11.94
CA GLY A 426 34.43 -10.26 -11.42
C GLY A 426 34.61 -10.27 -9.88
N LYS A 427 33.75 -9.55 -9.16
CA LYS A 427 33.77 -9.42 -7.69
C LYS A 427 32.84 -10.44 -7.02
N PRO A 428 33.06 -10.77 -5.73
CA PRO A 428 32.09 -11.53 -4.94
C PRO A 428 30.71 -10.86 -4.94
N LEU A 429 29.65 -11.66 -5.07
CA LEU A 429 28.27 -11.16 -5.04
C LEU A 429 27.92 -10.67 -3.63
N PRO A 430 27.47 -9.41 -3.44
CA PRO A 430 27.08 -8.89 -2.12
C PRO A 430 25.97 -9.73 -1.50
N ASP A 431 25.92 -9.80 -0.17
CA ASP A 431 24.86 -10.50 0.56
C ASP A 431 23.59 -9.65 0.69
N TYR A 432 22.44 -10.32 0.76
CA TYR A 432 21.17 -9.69 1.08
C TYR A 432 20.93 -9.76 2.58
N ARG A 433 20.88 -8.61 3.24
CA ARG A 433 20.64 -8.54 4.69
C ARG A 433 19.18 -8.88 5.01
N THR A 434 18.95 -9.72 6.01
CA THR A 434 17.62 -10.25 6.39
C THR A 434 17.29 -9.90 7.84
N THR A 435 16.03 -10.06 8.26
CA THR A 435 15.60 -9.71 9.62
C THR A 435 14.62 -10.71 10.22
N ILE A 436 14.52 -10.71 11.55
CA ILE A 436 13.59 -11.47 12.38
C ILE A 436 12.83 -10.52 13.33
N PRO A 437 11.70 -10.95 13.93
CA PRO A 437 11.02 -10.15 14.95
C PRO A 437 11.95 -9.77 16.11
N VAL A 438 11.75 -8.59 16.71
CA VAL A 438 12.56 -8.16 17.87
C VAL A 438 12.27 -9.08 19.07
N PRO A 439 13.28 -9.65 19.74
CA PRO A 439 13.06 -10.45 20.94
C PRO A 439 12.32 -9.68 22.05
N ALA A 440 11.33 -10.32 22.68
CA ALA A 440 10.40 -9.67 23.60
C ALA A 440 11.10 -8.95 24.77
N GLU A 441 12.20 -9.52 25.27
CA GLU A 441 13.02 -8.92 26.33
C GLU A 441 13.65 -7.58 25.92
N ARG A 442 14.01 -7.40 24.64
CA ARG A 442 14.49 -6.12 24.10
C ARG A 442 13.34 -5.18 23.74
N ALA A 443 12.18 -5.74 23.40
CA ALA A 443 11.03 -4.97 22.99
C ALA A 443 10.44 -4.15 24.14
N VAL A 444 10.37 -4.71 25.35
CA VAL A 444 9.86 -4.04 26.56
C VAL A 444 10.62 -2.73 26.84
N ASP A 445 11.94 -2.73 26.74
CA ASP A 445 12.75 -1.55 27.02
C ASP A 445 12.57 -0.45 25.96
N LEU A 446 12.25 -0.81 24.72
CA LEU A 446 12.08 0.13 23.62
C LEU A 446 10.71 0.82 23.60
N VAL A 447 9.66 0.20 24.13
CA VAL A 447 8.31 0.80 24.15
C VAL A 447 8.31 2.12 24.94
N GLY A 448 7.79 3.18 24.33
CA GLY A 448 7.74 4.50 24.95
C GLY A 448 7.55 5.66 23.97
N ARG A 449 7.38 6.86 24.54
CA ARG A 449 7.42 8.14 23.83
C ARG A 449 8.77 8.80 24.10
N TYR A 450 9.35 9.42 23.08
CA TYR A 450 10.64 10.08 23.16
C TYR A 450 10.62 11.42 22.44
N ARG A 451 11.36 12.39 22.97
CA ARG A 451 11.58 13.71 22.37
C ARG A 451 13.05 13.90 22.06
N GLU A 452 13.35 14.47 20.91
CA GLU A 452 14.70 14.84 20.49
C GLU A 452 15.39 15.70 21.56
N VAL A 453 16.65 15.40 21.88
CA VAL A 453 17.38 16.05 22.98
C VAL A 453 17.54 17.55 22.75
N ASP A 454 17.94 17.94 21.54
CA ASP A 454 18.22 19.32 21.15
C ASP A 454 17.18 19.90 20.17
N GLY A 455 15.95 19.37 20.19
CA GLY A 455 14.93 19.74 19.20
C GLY A 455 13.47 19.51 19.60
N GLU A 456 12.62 19.49 18.58
CA GLU A 456 11.17 19.40 18.70
C GLU A 456 10.60 18.14 18.03
N ARG A 457 11.44 17.27 17.47
CA ARG A 457 10.96 16.01 16.89
C ARG A 457 10.57 15.03 18.01
N PHE A 458 9.47 14.31 17.78
CA PHE A 458 9.00 13.24 18.63
C PHE A 458 9.04 11.91 17.88
N THR A 459 9.43 10.85 18.57
CA THR A 459 9.25 9.46 18.11
C THR A 459 8.50 8.67 19.18
N LYS A 460 7.77 7.65 18.74
CA LYS A 460 7.05 6.75 19.63
C LYS A 460 7.28 5.33 19.13
N ILE A 461 7.66 4.44 20.03
CA ILE A 461 7.69 3.00 19.81
C ILE A 461 6.53 2.38 20.61
N SER A 462 5.70 1.61 19.93
CA SER A 462 4.57 0.88 20.50
C SER A 462 4.60 -0.57 20.05
N GLU A 463 4.31 -1.49 20.95
CA GLU A 463 4.13 -2.91 20.65
C GLU A 463 2.67 -3.19 20.24
N LEU A 464 2.45 -4.21 19.40
CA LEU A 464 1.16 -4.84 19.16
C LEU A 464 1.38 -6.28 18.69
N ASN A 465 0.73 -7.25 19.33
CA ASN A 465 0.77 -8.68 18.97
C ASN A 465 2.20 -9.29 18.93
N GLY A 466 3.16 -8.68 19.65
CA GLY A 466 4.58 -9.04 19.64
C GLY A 466 5.45 -8.22 18.68
N ASP A 467 4.85 -7.49 17.73
CA ASP A 467 5.58 -6.66 16.76
C ASP A 467 5.78 -5.24 17.30
N LEU A 468 6.91 -4.62 16.96
CA LEU A 468 7.23 -3.24 17.35
C LEU A 468 7.01 -2.27 16.20
N PHE A 469 6.30 -1.17 16.49
CA PHE A 469 6.05 -0.11 15.52
C PHE A 469 6.62 1.23 16.02
N MET A 470 7.46 1.85 15.21
CA MET A 470 8.04 3.18 15.44
C MET A 470 7.39 4.23 14.52
N GLN A 471 6.78 5.28 15.09
CA GLN A 471 6.39 6.46 14.30
C GLN A 471 7.58 7.41 14.15
N ARG A 472 8.12 7.56 12.94
CA ARG A 472 9.26 8.44 12.62
C ARG A 472 8.94 9.31 11.41
N GLY A 473 9.01 10.63 11.58
CA GLY A 473 8.68 11.58 10.52
C GLY A 473 7.27 11.34 10.00
N SER A 474 7.14 11.22 8.68
CA SER A 474 5.85 11.01 8.01
C SER A 474 5.33 9.58 8.05
N PHE A 475 6.07 8.58 8.52
CA PHE A 475 5.68 7.17 8.40
C PHE A 475 5.71 6.41 9.73
N ARG A 476 4.93 5.33 9.79
CA ARG A 476 5.03 4.28 10.80
C ARG A 476 5.84 3.13 10.21
N HIS A 477 6.88 2.73 10.93
CA HIS A 477 7.78 1.65 10.54
C HIS A 477 7.68 0.46 11.49
N GLU A 478 7.88 -0.75 11.00
CA GLU A 478 8.10 -1.94 11.84
C GLU A 478 9.58 -1.98 12.26
N LEU A 479 9.87 -2.26 13.52
CA LEU A 479 11.22 -2.52 14.02
C LEU A 479 11.47 -4.02 14.05
N ARG A 480 12.57 -4.45 13.42
CA ARG A 480 13.00 -5.84 13.34
C ARG A 480 14.47 -5.96 13.72
N ALA A 481 14.87 -7.13 14.22
CA ALA A 481 16.27 -7.42 14.51
C ALA A 481 16.94 -8.00 13.25
N ALA A 482 18.06 -7.44 12.83
CA ALA A 482 18.84 -7.94 11.72
C ALA A 482 19.42 -9.33 12.05
N ALA A 483 19.34 -10.26 11.10
CA ALA A 483 19.69 -11.66 11.35
C ALA A 483 21.19 -11.95 11.41
N ASP A 484 22.03 -10.98 11.01
CA ASP A 484 23.49 -11.08 10.94
C ASP A 484 24.20 -10.63 12.22
N ASP A 485 23.78 -9.51 12.82
CA ASP A 485 24.40 -8.92 14.02
C ASP A 485 23.42 -8.64 15.18
N GLY A 486 22.10 -8.82 14.97
CA GLY A 486 21.07 -8.51 15.96
C GLY A 486 20.77 -7.01 16.15
N ALA A 487 21.31 -6.12 15.31
CA ALA A 487 20.99 -4.69 15.32
C ALA A 487 19.49 -4.48 15.07
N ILE A 488 18.86 -3.53 15.77
CA ILE A 488 17.45 -3.22 15.51
C ILE A 488 17.40 -2.16 14.42
N ILE A 489 16.62 -2.45 13.37
CA ILE A 489 16.44 -1.59 12.22
C ILE A 489 14.96 -1.48 11.88
N THR A 490 14.58 -0.42 11.18
CA THR A 490 13.30 -0.41 10.45
C THR A 490 13.35 -1.45 9.34
N ASP A 491 12.32 -2.28 9.20
CA ASP A 491 12.18 -3.20 8.07
C ASP A 491 10.71 -3.59 7.84
N ASP A 492 10.03 -2.81 7.01
CA ASP A 492 8.60 -2.93 6.67
C ASP A 492 8.38 -2.70 5.17
N GLU A 493 7.13 -2.59 4.72
CA GLU A 493 6.81 -2.34 3.32
C GLU A 493 7.30 -0.96 2.81
N ILE A 494 7.43 0.02 3.69
CA ILE A 494 7.76 1.42 3.34
C ILE A 494 9.26 1.68 3.38
N GLY A 495 9.99 1.12 4.36
CA GLY A 495 11.40 1.44 4.60
C GLY A 495 12.24 0.33 5.23
N PHE A 496 13.55 0.41 4.98
CA PHE A 496 14.56 -0.53 5.46
C PHE A 496 15.80 0.19 6.02
N GLY A 497 16.40 -0.35 7.07
CA GLY A 497 17.79 -0.06 7.47
C GLY A 497 18.02 1.16 8.37
N THR A 498 17.00 1.89 8.83
CA THR A 498 17.21 2.93 9.84
C THR A 498 17.50 2.28 11.19
N HIS A 499 18.73 2.42 11.68
CA HIS A 499 19.17 1.85 12.96
C HIS A 499 18.42 2.46 14.16
N VAL A 500 18.11 1.63 15.15
CA VAL A 500 17.48 2.01 16.42
C VAL A 500 18.25 1.38 17.57
N GLU A 501 18.73 2.20 18.49
CA GLU A 501 19.55 1.78 19.63
C GLU A 501 19.07 2.48 20.90
N LEU A 502 19.00 1.73 22.01
CA LEU A 502 18.76 2.29 23.34
C LEU A 502 20.07 2.20 24.13
N GLY A 503 20.65 3.34 24.48
CA GLY A 503 21.89 3.40 25.26
C GLY A 503 21.66 3.15 26.75
N ASP A 504 22.74 2.83 27.46
CA ASP A 504 22.75 2.58 28.92
C ASP A 504 22.24 3.79 29.75
N ASP A 505 22.25 4.99 29.18
CA ASP A 505 21.71 6.23 29.78
C ASP A 505 20.19 6.41 29.56
N GLY A 506 19.54 5.44 28.91
CA GLY A 506 18.11 5.44 28.59
C GLY A 506 17.72 6.32 27.41
N ARG A 507 18.69 6.90 26.67
CA ARG A 507 18.43 7.64 25.43
C ARG A 507 18.28 6.70 24.24
N LEU A 508 17.35 7.03 23.35
CA LEU A 508 17.10 6.30 22.11
C LEU A 508 17.79 7.03 20.95
N THR A 509 18.67 6.37 20.22
CA THR A 509 19.24 6.88 18.96
C THR A 509 18.52 6.23 17.80
N VAL A 510 18.03 7.04 16.85
CA VAL A 510 17.32 6.61 15.64
C VAL A 510 18.00 7.22 14.42
N GLY A 511 18.81 6.43 13.73
CA GLY A 511 19.73 6.91 12.70
C GLY A 511 20.79 7.85 13.30
N ASP A 512 20.72 9.12 12.92
CA ASP A 512 21.62 10.20 13.35
C ASP A 512 21.10 11.02 14.55
N THR A 513 19.87 10.76 15.00
CA THR A 513 19.14 11.62 15.93
C THR A 513 18.94 10.93 17.27
N THR A 514 19.30 11.61 18.37
CA THR A 514 19.14 11.10 19.74
C THR A 514 17.93 11.73 20.45
N PHE A 515 17.16 10.91 21.16
CA PHE A 515 15.94 11.26 21.86
C PHE A 515 16.01 10.86 23.35
N ALA A 516 15.51 11.73 24.21
CA ALA A 516 15.25 11.43 25.62
C ALA A 516 13.85 10.83 25.79
N ARG A 517 13.71 9.82 26.66
CA ARG A 517 12.41 9.23 27.00
C ARG A 517 11.54 10.22 27.77
N LEU A 518 10.26 10.31 27.40
CA LEU A 518 9.26 11.11 28.09
C LEU A 518 8.54 10.29 29.19
N PRO A 519 8.01 10.94 30.24
CA PRO A 519 7.07 10.31 31.16
C PRO A 519 5.86 9.72 30.42
N ASP A 520 5.40 8.58 30.92
CA ASP A 520 4.22 7.88 30.40
C ASP A 520 2.93 8.44 31.04
N GLU A 521 2.62 9.68 30.67
CA GLU A 521 1.50 10.47 31.19
C GLU A 521 0.51 10.82 30.06
N PRO A 522 -0.79 11.00 30.38
CA PRO A 522 -1.80 11.35 29.40
C PRO A 522 -1.49 12.72 28.76
N PRO A 523 -1.38 12.81 27.42
CA PRO A 523 -1.20 14.09 26.70
C PRO A 523 -2.23 15.14 27.13
N ALA A 524 -1.85 16.42 27.08
CA ALA A 524 -2.75 17.53 27.38
C ALA A 524 -4.01 17.49 26.49
N ASP A 525 -5.11 18.09 26.95
CA ASP A 525 -6.31 18.24 26.11
C ASP A 525 -6.08 19.33 25.04
N ILE A 526 -6.87 19.27 23.98
CA ILE A 526 -6.74 20.14 22.82
C ILE A 526 -7.35 21.53 23.06
N PRO A 527 -6.86 22.59 22.37
CA PRO A 527 -7.58 23.85 22.28
C PRO A 527 -8.94 23.67 21.60
N ASP A 528 -10.01 24.26 22.15
CA ASP A 528 -11.38 24.09 21.62
C ASP A 528 -11.54 24.52 20.15
N ARG A 529 -10.74 25.50 19.67
CA ARG A 529 -10.74 25.93 18.26
C ARG A 529 -10.44 24.79 17.27
N TRP A 530 -9.65 23.80 17.69
CA TRP A 530 -9.31 22.61 16.87
C TRP A 530 -10.35 21.50 16.95
N ARG A 531 -11.23 21.49 17.95
CA ARG A 531 -12.24 20.42 18.16
C ARG A 531 -13.15 20.23 16.94
N GLY A 532 -13.52 21.33 16.28
CA GLY A 532 -14.30 21.33 15.05
C GLY A 532 -13.51 21.04 13.76
N LEU A 533 -12.18 20.98 13.81
CA LEU A 533 -11.30 20.67 12.68
C LEU A 533 -10.90 19.19 12.63
N ILE A 534 -10.72 18.56 13.79
CA ILE A 534 -10.37 17.13 13.89
C ILE A 534 -11.48 16.27 13.27
N GLY A 535 -11.08 15.23 12.54
CA GLY A 535 -11.98 14.29 11.88
C GLY A 535 -11.48 13.80 10.51
N GLU A 536 -12.38 13.16 9.79
CA GLU A 536 -12.12 12.55 8.48
C GLU A 536 -12.74 13.36 7.35
N TYR A 537 -12.03 13.43 6.22
CA TYR A 537 -12.42 14.16 5.02
C TYR A 537 -12.08 13.36 3.76
N GLY A 538 -12.78 13.61 2.65
CA GLY A 538 -12.55 12.93 1.38
C GLY A 538 -13.34 11.63 1.20
N TRP A 539 -12.71 10.64 0.59
CA TRP A 539 -13.36 9.45 0.04
C TRP A 539 -13.01 8.18 0.82
N ASP A 540 -13.79 7.11 0.64
CA ASP A 540 -13.53 5.81 1.28
C ASP A 540 -12.24 5.16 0.78
N HIS A 541 -11.86 5.38 -0.48
CA HIS A 541 -10.60 4.91 -1.07
C HIS A 541 -9.40 5.81 -0.77
N ASN A 542 -9.62 7.05 -0.28
CA ASN A 542 -8.56 7.97 0.11
C ASN A 542 -9.06 8.99 1.13
N THR A 543 -8.90 8.65 2.42
CA THR A 543 -9.34 9.48 3.54
C THR A 543 -8.21 10.37 4.04
N LEU A 544 -8.47 11.68 4.11
CA LEU A 544 -7.66 12.65 4.83
C LEU A 544 -8.11 12.69 6.29
N TYR A 545 -7.20 12.38 7.22
CA TYR A 545 -7.44 12.58 8.66
C TYR A 545 -6.78 13.87 9.12
N ILE A 546 -7.57 14.75 9.73
CA ILE A 546 -7.07 15.86 10.54
C ILE A 546 -7.16 15.43 12.00
N LEU A 547 -6.02 15.43 12.69
CA LEU A 547 -5.89 14.90 14.04
C LEU A 547 -4.92 15.75 14.86
N GLU A 548 -5.01 15.72 16.19
CA GLU A 548 -3.98 16.28 17.06
C GLU A 548 -2.94 15.22 17.40
N LYS A 549 -1.66 15.60 17.38
CA LYS A 549 -0.54 14.81 17.92
C LYS A 549 0.53 15.75 18.49
N ASP A 550 1.02 15.41 19.68
CA ASP A 550 2.11 16.11 20.38
C ASP A 550 1.93 17.65 20.43
N GLY A 551 0.68 18.11 20.59
CA GLY A 551 0.34 19.53 20.71
C GLY A 551 0.29 20.30 19.38
N ARG A 552 0.20 19.61 18.24
CA ARG A 552 0.00 20.21 16.90
C ARG A 552 -1.07 19.45 16.12
N LEU A 553 -1.70 20.12 15.15
CA LEU A 553 -2.50 19.39 14.15
C LEU A 553 -1.60 18.71 13.12
N TYR A 554 -2.07 17.58 12.62
CA TYR A 554 -1.43 16.78 11.59
C TYR A 554 -2.46 16.42 10.51
N ALA A 555 -1.99 16.37 9.26
CA ALA A 555 -2.70 15.75 8.16
C ALA A 555 -2.09 14.36 7.91
N LEU A 556 -2.90 13.31 8.05
CA LEU A 556 -2.60 11.99 7.48
C LEU A 556 -3.34 11.87 6.15
N ILE A 557 -2.59 11.88 5.05
CA ILE A 557 -3.08 11.94 3.66
C ILE A 557 -2.48 10.80 2.84
N GLU A 558 -3.20 10.33 1.80
CA GLU A 558 -2.82 9.16 0.99
C GLU A 558 -2.47 7.95 1.88
N TRP A 559 -3.27 7.72 2.91
CA TRP A 559 -3.16 6.61 3.89
C TRP A 559 -1.89 6.47 4.73
N PHE A 560 -0.77 7.06 4.35
CA PHE A 560 0.51 6.82 5.04
C PHE A 560 1.43 8.05 5.16
N TYR A 561 1.13 9.19 4.54
CA TYR A 561 1.92 10.42 4.78
C TYR A 561 1.36 11.22 5.96
N TYR A 562 2.13 11.28 7.04
CA TYR A 562 1.81 11.98 8.28
C TYR A 562 2.53 13.34 8.35
N TYR A 563 1.87 14.44 7.97
CA TYR A 563 2.47 15.78 7.92
C TYR A 563 2.11 16.64 9.15
N PRO A 564 3.09 17.19 9.90
CA PRO A 564 2.82 18.21 10.91
C PRO A 564 2.35 19.49 10.22
N LEU A 565 1.26 20.08 10.71
CA LEU A 565 0.72 21.33 10.16
C LEU A 565 1.23 22.53 10.97
N GLN A 566 1.64 23.58 10.26
CA GLN A 566 1.93 24.88 10.85
C GLN A 566 0.65 25.71 10.88
N GLU A 567 0.27 26.23 12.05
CA GLU A 567 -0.93 27.06 12.22
C GLU A 567 -0.66 28.49 11.72
N VAL A 568 -1.48 28.97 10.77
CA VAL A 568 -1.42 30.35 10.24
C VAL A 568 -2.57 31.20 10.81
N SER A 569 -3.77 30.62 10.92
CA SER A 569 -4.92 31.18 11.62
C SER A 569 -5.84 30.06 12.13
N ASP A 570 -6.97 30.41 12.76
CA ASP A 570 -7.94 29.44 13.31
C ASP A 570 -8.47 28.42 12.26
N ASP A 571 -8.42 28.76 10.97
CA ASP A 571 -8.94 27.97 9.84
C ASP A 571 -7.95 27.80 8.69
N GLU A 572 -6.70 28.26 8.83
CA GLU A 572 -5.66 28.18 7.79
C GLU A 572 -4.36 27.62 8.35
N PHE A 573 -3.80 26.63 7.64
CA PHE A 573 -2.61 25.89 8.03
C PHE A 573 -1.69 25.68 6.83
N GLU A 574 -0.40 25.49 7.06
CA GLU A 574 0.59 25.16 6.03
C GLU A 574 1.11 23.73 6.21
N PHE A 575 1.35 23.05 5.08
CA PHE A 575 2.18 21.85 5.05
C PHE A 575 3.65 22.22 5.32
N PRO A 576 4.48 21.29 5.83
CA PRO A 576 5.88 21.60 6.09
C PRO A 576 6.65 21.84 4.78
N ASP A 577 7.86 22.40 4.88
CA ASP A 577 8.70 22.75 3.73
C ASP A 577 9.34 21.54 3.00
N TYR A 578 8.93 20.32 3.35
CA TYR A 578 9.39 19.05 2.82
C TYR A 578 8.22 18.12 2.41
N GLY A 579 8.54 17.05 1.69
CA GLY A 579 7.55 16.08 1.22
C GLY A 579 6.80 16.55 -0.04
N LEU A 580 5.63 15.98 -0.29
CA LEU A 580 4.90 16.18 -1.56
C LEU A 580 4.18 17.54 -1.65
N TYR A 581 3.78 18.10 -0.51
CA TYR A 581 2.89 19.27 -0.42
C TYR A 581 3.60 20.56 -0.01
N HIS A 582 4.92 20.59 -0.08
CA HIS A 582 5.71 21.74 0.36
C HIS A 582 5.31 23.04 -0.36
N GLY A 583 5.06 24.10 0.43
CA GLY A 583 4.60 25.41 -0.05
C GLY A 583 3.09 25.51 -0.30
N GLU A 584 2.33 24.44 -0.08
CA GLU A 584 0.86 24.44 -0.14
C GLU A 584 0.25 24.42 1.27
N GLY A 585 -1.04 24.74 1.38
CA GLY A 585 -1.74 24.85 2.66
C GLY A 585 -3.07 24.10 2.72
N LEU A 586 -3.72 24.23 3.87
CA LEU A 586 -5.05 23.74 4.16
C LEU A 586 -5.93 24.90 4.63
N LYS A 587 -7.15 24.99 4.10
CA LYS A 587 -8.15 26.00 4.46
C LYS A 587 -9.49 25.33 4.76
N PHE A 588 -10.00 25.55 5.97
CA PHE A 588 -11.23 24.94 6.45
C PHE A 588 -12.45 25.84 6.24
N SER A 589 -13.58 25.25 5.86
CA SER A 589 -14.89 25.93 5.84
C SER A 589 -15.76 25.37 6.97
N ARG A 590 -16.26 26.20 7.89
CA ARG A 590 -17.09 25.77 9.04
C ARG A 590 -18.58 26.07 8.86
N ASN A 591 -19.41 25.24 9.51
CA ASN A 591 -20.81 25.53 9.76
C ASN A 591 -20.99 26.43 11.01
N ALA A 592 -22.23 26.86 11.26
CA ALA A 592 -22.59 27.73 12.39
C ALA A 592 -22.28 27.16 13.79
N ASN A 593 -22.04 25.85 13.91
CA ASN A 593 -21.66 25.19 15.17
C ASN A 593 -20.13 25.08 15.34
N GLY A 594 -19.33 25.73 14.48
CA GLY A 594 -17.87 25.69 14.54
C GLY A 594 -17.25 24.38 14.05
N VAL A 595 -18.02 23.49 13.42
CA VAL A 595 -17.54 22.23 12.83
C VAL A 595 -17.23 22.45 11.35
N ALA A 596 -16.02 22.10 10.92
CA ALA A 596 -15.62 22.15 9.52
C ALA A 596 -16.46 21.19 8.67
N THR A 597 -17.05 21.67 7.59
CA THR A 597 -17.80 20.85 6.61
C THR A 597 -16.91 20.32 5.49
N GLU A 598 -15.74 20.92 5.31
CA GLU A 598 -14.76 20.60 4.27
C GLU A 598 -13.42 21.26 4.60
N VAL A 599 -12.37 20.80 3.91
CA VAL A 599 -11.05 21.44 3.85
C VAL A 599 -10.57 21.45 2.40
N ASN A 600 -10.14 22.60 1.89
CA ASN A 600 -9.28 22.66 0.70
C ASN A 600 -7.86 22.37 1.19
N ALA A 601 -7.24 21.27 0.76
CA ALA A 601 -5.85 20.93 1.04
C ALA A 601 -5.11 20.80 -0.30
N ALA A 602 -4.11 21.67 -0.51
CA ALA A 602 -3.33 21.74 -1.75
C ALA A 602 -4.20 21.79 -3.04
N GLU A 603 -5.15 22.73 -3.05
CA GLU A 603 -6.14 22.96 -4.12
C GLU A 603 -7.17 21.84 -4.38
N VAL A 604 -7.18 20.80 -3.55
CA VAL A 604 -8.17 19.71 -3.60
C VAL A 604 -9.15 19.84 -2.43
N VAL A 605 -10.46 19.85 -2.71
CA VAL A 605 -11.51 20.00 -1.69
C VAL A 605 -11.95 18.63 -1.14
N PHE A 606 -11.55 18.34 0.09
CA PHE A 606 -11.97 17.17 0.85
C PHE A 606 -13.21 17.51 1.69
N LYS A 607 -14.38 16.96 1.36
CA LYS A 607 -15.62 17.11 2.16
C LYS A 607 -15.52 16.31 3.46
N ARG A 608 -16.04 16.82 4.58
CA ARG A 608 -16.06 16.07 5.85
C ARG A 608 -16.91 14.81 5.71
N ARG A 609 -16.35 13.68 6.14
CA ARG A 609 -16.99 12.36 6.17
C ARG A 609 -17.85 12.21 7.43
N GLN A 610 -18.93 11.44 7.33
CA GLN A 610 -19.72 11.01 8.49
C GLN A 610 -19.35 9.56 8.80
N VAL A 611 -18.52 9.34 9.81
CA VAL A 611 -17.99 8.02 10.16
C VAL A 611 -18.30 7.71 11.62
N GLY A 612 -18.99 6.60 11.86
CA GLY A 612 -19.45 6.23 13.18
C GLY A 612 -20.52 7.17 13.73
N THR A 613 -20.54 7.34 15.04
CA THR A 613 -21.52 8.16 15.77
C THR A 613 -20.96 9.48 16.27
N LYS A 614 -21.81 10.46 16.56
CA LYS A 614 -21.37 11.67 17.26
C LYS A 614 -21.09 11.37 18.73
N ASP A 615 -20.28 12.20 19.37
CA ASP A 615 -19.97 12.06 20.80
C ASP A 615 -21.26 11.99 21.64
N GLY A 616 -21.40 10.89 22.40
CA GLY A 616 -22.56 10.63 23.26
C GLY A 616 -23.77 9.96 22.58
N GLU A 617 -23.76 9.79 21.25
CA GLU A 617 -24.74 8.93 20.56
C GLU A 617 -24.34 7.43 20.71
N THR A 618 -25.33 6.54 20.63
CA THR A 618 -25.11 5.09 20.53
C THR A 618 -25.27 4.68 19.08
N PHE A 619 -24.37 3.84 18.55
CA PHE A 619 -24.55 3.26 17.23
C PHE A 619 -25.82 2.41 17.17
N ARG A 620 -26.45 2.32 15.99
CA ARG A 620 -27.71 1.59 15.78
C ARG A 620 -27.72 0.91 14.42
N ILE A 621 -28.01 -0.39 14.41
CA ILE A 621 -28.46 -1.09 13.20
C ILE A 621 -29.99 -1.03 13.10
N THR A 622 -30.53 -1.29 11.91
CA THR A 622 -31.91 -1.76 11.77
C THR A 622 -31.89 -3.28 11.80
N PRO A 623 -32.47 -3.96 12.82
CA PRO A 623 -32.50 -5.41 12.86
C PRO A 623 -33.23 -6.00 11.66
N VAL A 624 -32.65 -7.02 11.01
CA VAL A 624 -33.26 -7.66 9.82
C VAL A 624 -34.57 -8.40 10.13
N ARG A 625 -34.83 -8.71 11.41
CA ARG A 625 -36.08 -9.30 11.92
C ARG A 625 -36.42 -8.75 13.32
N PRO A 626 -37.69 -8.79 13.75
CA PRO A 626 -38.10 -8.33 15.08
C PRO A 626 -37.38 -9.09 16.20
N ILE A 627 -36.82 -8.35 17.18
CA ILE A 627 -36.00 -8.94 18.25
C ILE A 627 -36.74 -9.99 19.09
N ASP A 628 -38.07 -9.87 19.27
CA ASP A 628 -38.85 -10.87 20.01
C ASP A 628 -39.04 -12.19 19.24
N GLU A 629 -39.14 -12.15 17.91
CA GLU A 629 -39.11 -13.36 17.07
C GLU A 629 -37.75 -14.06 17.20
N LEU A 630 -36.67 -13.27 17.10
CA LEU A 630 -35.29 -13.76 17.27
C LEU A 630 -35.07 -14.36 18.66
N ARG A 631 -35.64 -13.74 19.71
CA ARG A 631 -35.57 -14.24 21.09
C ARG A 631 -36.22 -15.61 21.22
N THR A 632 -37.43 -15.77 20.68
CA THR A 632 -38.14 -17.06 20.68
C THR A 632 -37.35 -18.13 19.93
N GLY A 633 -36.84 -17.81 18.73
CA GLY A 633 -36.04 -18.75 17.94
C GLY A 633 -34.70 -19.13 18.58
N ALA A 634 -34.02 -18.17 19.22
CA ALA A 634 -32.72 -18.41 19.86
C ALA A 634 -32.84 -19.18 21.19
N LEU A 635 -33.90 -18.95 21.98
CA LEU A 635 -34.17 -19.72 23.21
C LEU A 635 -34.61 -21.17 22.92
N ALA A 636 -35.19 -21.43 21.75
CA ALA A 636 -35.51 -22.78 21.28
C ALA A 636 -34.29 -23.53 20.66
N ALA A 637 -33.19 -22.83 20.41
CA ALA A 637 -31.97 -23.39 19.83
C ALA A 637 -30.95 -23.79 20.92
N SER A 638 -30.05 -24.71 20.56
CA SER A 638 -28.93 -25.13 21.40
C SER A 638 -27.59 -24.71 20.80
N PRO A 639 -26.55 -24.46 21.63
CA PRO A 639 -25.19 -24.25 21.16
C PRO A 639 -24.69 -25.38 20.25
N PRO A 640 -23.74 -25.11 19.35
CA PRO A 640 -23.09 -26.17 18.57
C PRO A 640 -22.39 -27.16 19.51
N PRO A 641 -22.43 -28.47 19.21
CA PRO A 641 -21.81 -29.49 20.06
C PRO A 641 -20.28 -29.40 20.00
N GLU A 642 -19.64 -29.35 21.17
CA GLU A 642 -18.18 -29.33 21.30
C GLU A 642 -17.65 -30.62 21.95
N PRO A 643 -17.23 -31.63 21.17
CA PRO A 643 -16.54 -32.80 21.71
C PRO A 643 -15.14 -32.42 22.19
N GLY A 644 -14.76 -32.88 23.38
CA GLY A 644 -13.44 -32.64 23.95
C GLY A 644 -13.45 -32.55 25.48
N ASP A 645 -12.26 -32.58 26.06
CA ASP A 645 -12.02 -32.38 27.49
C ASP A 645 -11.85 -30.88 27.77
N PHE A 646 -12.86 -30.30 28.42
CA PHE A 646 -12.88 -28.90 28.81
C PHE A 646 -12.94 -28.81 30.34
N ARG A 647 -12.47 -27.69 30.88
CA ARG A 647 -12.66 -27.34 32.30
C ARG A 647 -14.14 -27.14 32.59
N GLU A 648 -14.55 -27.48 33.80
CA GLU A 648 -15.83 -27.04 34.34
C GLU A 648 -15.88 -25.50 34.40
N ALA A 649 -17.07 -24.94 34.22
CA ALA A 649 -17.27 -23.49 34.24
C ALA A 649 -17.38 -23.01 35.69
N ASP A 650 -16.54 -22.05 36.07
CA ASP A 650 -16.51 -21.38 37.37
C ASP A 650 -16.70 -19.88 37.14
N LEU A 651 -17.95 -19.49 36.87
CA LEU A 651 -18.31 -18.12 36.53
C LEU A 651 -18.57 -17.30 37.80
N VAL A 652 -17.69 -16.35 38.09
CA VAL A 652 -17.78 -15.45 39.24
C VAL A 652 -18.12 -14.02 38.79
N GLU A 653 -18.82 -13.26 39.64
CA GLU A 653 -19.17 -11.88 39.36
C GLU A 653 -17.98 -10.93 39.61
N LEU A 654 -17.65 -10.07 38.64
CA LEU A 654 -16.49 -9.16 38.70
C LEU A 654 -16.50 -8.26 39.95
N VAL A 655 -17.63 -7.65 40.28
CA VAL A 655 -17.75 -6.73 41.44
C VAL A 655 -17.69 -7.44 42.79
N SER A 656 -17.73 -8.78 42.82
CA SER A 656 -17.48 -9.55 44.05
C SER A 656 -15.98 -9.71 44.36
N LEU A 657 -15.12 -9.51 43.36
CA LEU A 657 -13.66 -9.54 43.51
C LEU A 657 -13.07 -8.15 43.76
N ASP A 658 -13.67 -7.11 43.15
CA ASP A 658 -13.26 -5.71 43.31
C ASP A 658 -14.47 -4.78 43.13
N ASP A 659 -14.98 -4.23 44.23
CA ASP A 659 -16.18 -3.37 44.28
C ASP A 659 -15.99 -2.00 43.61
N SER A 660 -14.76 -1.65 43.25
CA SER A 660 -14.44 -0.42 42.50
C SER A 660 -14.52 -0.59 40.98
N ILE A 661 -14.74 -1.80 40.47
CA ILE A 661 -15.12 -2.03 39.07
C ILE A 661 -16.55 -1.51 38.88
N LYS A 662 -16.76 -0.66 37.88
CA LYS A 662 -18.10 -0.17 37.54
C LYS A 662 -18.74 -1.00 36.44
N LEU A 663 -20.08 -1.06 36.44
CA LEU A 663 -20.87 -1.76 35.45
C LEU A 663 -21.76 -0.76 34.69
N ASP A 664 -21.70 -0.81 33.36
CA ASP A 664 -22.56 -0.10 32.41
C ASP A 664 -22.97 -1.10 31.32
N ILE A 665 -23.68 -2.15 31.76
CA ILE A 665 -23.97 -3.35 30.97
C ILE A 665 -25.00 -3.03 29.88
N ARG A 666 -24.53 -2.77 28.66
CA ARG A 666 -25.32 -2.17 27.60
C ARG A 666 -26.48 -3.05 27.13
N TYR A 667 -26.29 -4.36 27.14
CA TYR A 667 -27.33 -5.33 26.78
C TYR A 667 -28.37 -5.59 27.88
N ALA A 668 -28.21 -5.02 29.08
CA ALA A 668 -29.26 -4.94 30.11
C ALA A 668 -30.17 -3.70 29.96
N THR A 669 -29.92 -2.87 28.94
CA THR A 669 -30.67 -1.63 28.64
C THR A 669 -30.99 -1.55 27.16
N THR A 670 -31.63 -0.48 26.70
CA THR A 670 -31.77 -0.18 25.26
C THR A 670 -30.56 0.59 24.69
N ASN A 671 -29.46 0.74 25.44
CA ASN A 671 -28.28 1.53 25.07
C ASN A 671 -27.20 0.69 24.35
N ASN A 672 -27.59 -0.03 23.30
CA ASN A 672 -26.75 -0.92 22.50
C ASN A 672 -27.13 -0.88 21.00
N PHE A 673 -26.33 -1.51 20.14
CA PHE A 673 -26.47 -1.46 18.67
C PHE A 673 -27.85 -1.88 18.13
N THR A 674 -28.63 -2.69 18.86
CA THR A 674 -29.98 -3.14 18.42
C THR A 674 -31.14 -2.34 19.01
N GLY A 675 -30.91 -1.55 20.06
CA GLY A 675 -31.98 -0.85 20.80
C GLY A 675 -32.88 -1.70 21.69
N SER A 676 -32.53 -2.97 21.95
CA SER A 676 -33.35 -3.90 22.74
C SER A 676 -32.63 -4.42 23.99
N VAL A 677 -33.41 -4.90 24.97
CA VAL A 677 -32.90 -5.49 26.22
C VAL A 677 -32.75 -7.02 26.07
N PHE A 678 -31.56 -7.54 26.32
CA PHE A 678 -31.23 -8.98 26.23
C PHE A 678 -31.03 -9.59 27.61
N TYR A 679 -30.35 -8.88 28.53
CA TYR A 679 -30.16 -9.31 29.90
C TYR A 679 -31.22 -8.70 30.81
N LYS A 680 -31.71 -9.45 31.80
CA LYS A 680 -32.67 -8.94 32.79
C LYS A 680 -32.00 -8.17 33.93
N GLN A 681 -30.68 -8.29 34.08
CA GLN A 681 -29.91 -7.74 35.19
C GLN A 681 -28.57 -7.19 34.68
N PRO A 682 -28.12 -6.00 35.12
CA PRO A 682 -26.84 -5.41 34.72
C PRO A 682 -25.69 -6.01 35.55
N ARG A 683 -25.39 -7.29 35.31
CA ARG A 683 -24.32 -8.05 35.99
C ARG A 683 -23.24 -8.47 35.00
N ALA A 684 -22.02 -8.67 35.50
CA ALA A 684 -20.88 -9.13 34.69
C ALA A 684 -20.20 -10.33 35.35
N PHE A 685 -20.27 -11.48 34.70
CA PHE A 685 -19.64 -12.73 35.13
C PHE A 685 -18.48 -13.10 34.20
N MET A 686 -17.43 -13.73 34.72
CA MET A 686 -16.32 -14.30 33.95
C MET A 686 -15.79 -15.56 34.62
N GLN A 687 -15.07 -16.41 33.87
CA GLN A 687 -14.35 -17.54 34.46
C GLN A 687 -13.38 -17.03 35.53
N GLN A 688 -13.34 -17.67 36.71
CA GLN A 688 -12.60 -17.17 37.87
C GLN A 688 -11.16 -16.71 37.58
N PRO A 689 -10.32 -17.42 36.79
CA PRO A 689 -8.98 -16.95 36.45
C PRO A 689 -8.97 -15.65 35.61
N ALA A 690 -9.94 -15.49 34.71
CA ALA A 690 -10.11 -14.29 33.89
C ALA A 690 -10.68 -13.13 34.73
N ALA A 691 -11.64 -13.40 35.60
CA ALA A 691 -12.20 -12.43 36.53
C ALA A 691 -11.14 -11.85 37.48
N GLN A 692 -10.27 -12.72 38.02
CA GLN A 692 -9.11 -12.31 38.82
C GLN A 692 -8.09 -11.49 38.01
N ALA A 693 -7.93 -11.79 36.71
CA ALA A 693 -7.08 -11.00 35.83
C ALA A 693 -7.62 -9.58 35.59
N VAL A 694 -8.94 -9.43 35.38
CA VAL A 694 -9.60 -8.10 35.32
C VAL A 694 -9.43 -7.34 36.64
N ALA A 695 -9.56 -8.01 37.80
CA ALA A 695 -9.37 -7.36 39.10
C ALA A 695 -7.92 -6.85 39.29
N ARG A 696 -6.90 -7.61 38.83
CA ARG A 696 -5.49 -7.14 38.86
C ARG A 696 -5.24 -6.00 37.86
N ALA A 697 -5.85 -6.03 36.68
CA ALA A 697 -5.81 -4.92 35.72
C ALA A 697 -6.44 -3.64 36.31
N ASN A 698 -7.61 -3.76 36.95
CA ASN A 698 -8.24 -2.64 37.66
C ASN A 698 -7.35 -2.10 38.78
N ALA A 699 -6.73 -2.98 39.58
CA ALA A 699 -5.81 -2.58 40.65
C ALA A 699 -4.60 -1.77 40.14
N LYS A 700 -4.04 -2.12 38.96
CA LYS A 700 -2.97 -1.35 38.29
C LYS A 700 -3.42 0.07 37.91
N LEU A 701 -4.68 0.26 37.53
CA LEU A 701 -5.22 1.57 37.11
C LEU A 701 -5.53 2.51 38.29
N LYS A 702 -5.78 1.97 39.49
CA LYS A 702 -6.15 2.76 40.68
C LYS A 702 -5.11 3.82 41.06
N SER A 703 -3.82 3.54 40.84
CA SER A 703 -2.70 4.46 41.09
C SER A 703 -2.67 5.65 40.12
N LEU A 704 -3.24 5.50 38.92
CA LEU A 704 -3.39 6.55 37.92
C LEU A 704 -4.69 7.36 38.09
N GLY A 705 -5.46 7.12 39.16
CA GLY A 705 -6.78 7.72 39.36
C GLY A 705 -7.87 7.15 38.43
N LEU A 706 -7.64 5.99 37.81
CA LEU A 706 -8.54 5.37 36.83
C LEU A 706 -9.10 4.05 37.36
N GLY A 707 -10.21 3.61 36.79
CA GLY A 707 -10.78 2.27 37.01
C GLY A 707 -11.45 1.71 35.76
N LEU A 708 -11.85 0.43 35.80
CA LEU A 708 -12.52 -0.25 34.70
C LEU A 708 -14.06 -0.09 34.78
N LEU A 709 -14.66 0.20 33.63
CA LEU A 709 -16.10 0.24 33.39
C LEU A 709 -16.45 -0.88 32.40
N ILE A 710 -17.24 -1.86 32.84
CA ILE A 710 -17.59 -3.04 32.04
C ILE A 710 -18.89 -2.80 31.26
N HIS A 711 -18.85 -3.05 29.94
CA HIS A 711 -19.99 -2.98 29.03
C HIS A 711 -20.62 -4.35 28.75
N ASP A 712 -19.81 -5.40 28.70
CA ASP A 712 -20.25 -6.80 28.64
C ASP A 712 -19.15 -7.76 29.15
N ALA A 713 -19.53 -9.00 29.48
CA ALA A 713 -18.61 -10.04 29.93
C ALA A 713 -19.09 -11.41 29.43
N TYR A 714 -19.49 -12.33 30.32
CA TYR A 714 -20.20 -13.54 29.92
C TYR A 714 -21.52 -13.22 29.21
N ARG A 715 -21.61 -13.56 27.92
CA ARG A 715 -22.80 -13.44 27.06
C ARG A 715 -23.36 -14.85 26.83
N PRO A 716 -24.61 -15.17 27.20
CA PRO A 716 -25.19 -16.48 26.89
C PRO A 716 -25.25 -16.71 25.37
N TRP A 717 -24.96 -17.94 24.90
CA TRP A 717 -24.90 -18.23 23.46
C TRP A 717 -26.16 -17.83 22.67
N HIS A 718 -27.35 -17.97 23.23
CA HIS A 718 -28.58 -17.55 22.56
C HIS A 718 -28.61 -16.04 22.27
N VAL A 719 -27.96 -15.20 23.08
CA VAL A 719 -27.82 -13.76 22.82
C VAL A 719 -26.87 -13.50 21.66
N THR A 720 -25.74 -14.21 21.57
CA THR A 720 -24.87 -14.19 20.38
C THR A 720 -25.63 -14.61 19.12
N LYS A 721 -26.49 -15.63 19.21
CA LYS A 721 -27.37 -16.01 18.10
C LYS A 721 -28.36 -14.90 17.72
N MET A 722 -28.98 -14.23 18.70
CA MET A 722 -29.86 -13.08 18.43
C MET A 722 -29.10 -11.93 17.74
N PHE A 723 -27.87 -11.63 18.15
CA PHE A 723 -27.05 -10.58 17.52
C PHE A 723 -26.75 -10.92 16.05
N TRP A 724 -26.27 -12.13 15.79
CA TRP A 724 -25.99 -12.60 14.43
C TRP A 724 -27.24 -12.64 13.53
N ASP A 725 -28.36 -13.14 14.06
CA ASP A 725 -29.63 -13.24 13.34
C ASP A 725 -30.34 -11.88 13.15
N ALA A 726 -29.93 -10.84 13.89
CA ALA A 726 -30.42 -9.47 13.78
C ALA A 726 -29.57 -8.60 12.84
N THR A 727 -28.29 -8.90 12.68
CA THR A 727 -27.32 -8.02 12.00
C THR A 727 -27.34 -8.23 10.48
N PRO A 728 -27.39 -7.16 9.67
CA PRO A 728 -27.19 -7.21 8.22
C PRO A 728 -25.87 -7.91 7.83
N ASP A 729 -25.84 -8.58 6.67
CA ASP A 729 -24.67 -9.39 6.26
C ASP A 729 -23.38 -8.58 6.12
N ASP A 730 -23.48 -7.33 5.68
CA ASP A 730 -22.39 -6.35 5.53
C ASP A 730 -21.81 -5.81 6.86
N LEU A 731 -22.47 -6.11 7.99
CA LEU A 731 -22.06 -5.70 9.33
C LEU A 731 -21.65 -6.87 10.22
N LYS A 732 -21.56 -8.10 9.69
CA LYS A 732 -21.30 -9.31 10.48
C LYS A 732 -19.88 -9.46 11.01
N ASP A 733 -18.94 -8.64 10.55
CA ASP A 733 -17.56 -8.62 11.09
C ASP A 733 -17.52 -8.18 12.57
N PHE A 734 -18.50 -7.41 13.03
CA PHE A 734 -18.64 -6.96 14.43
C PHE A 734 -19.52 -7.88 15.30
N VAL A 735 -19.99 -9.03 14.79
CA VAL A 735 -20.79 -9.98 15.58
C VAL A 735 -20.34 -11.43 15.40
N ALA A 736 -19.99 -12.07 16.51
CA ALA A 736 -19.49 -13.44 16.50
C ALA A 736 -20.50 -14.45 15.91
N ASN A 737 -20.05 -15.27 14.95
CA ASN A 737 -20.86 -16.31 14.33
C ASN A 737 -21.26 -17.41 15.36
N PRO A 738 -22.56 -17.61 15.64
CA PRO A 738 -23.02 -18.54 16.68
C PRO A 738 -22.71 -20.00 16.36
N ALA A 739 -22.45 -20.37 15.09
CA ALA A 739 -22.03 -21.72 14.72
C ALA A 739 -20.62 -22.08 15.23
N ARG A 740 -19.80 -21.08 15.60
CA ARG A 740 -18.48 -21.24 16.24
C ARG A 740 -18.47 -20.81 17.72
N GLY A 741 -19.56 -20.18 18.17
CA GLY A 741 -19.63 -19.47 19.46
C GLY A 741 -18.67 -18.28 19.54
N SER A 742 -18.65 -17.63 20.70
CA SER A 742 -17.78 -16.50 21.04
C SER A 742 -17.01 -16.76 22.33
N ARG A 743 -15.96 -15.97 22.59
CA ARG A 743 -15.23 -16.04 23.86
C ARG A 743 -16.05 -15.50 25.04
N HIS A 744 -17.00 -14.59 24.80
CA HIS A 744 -18.01 -14.21 25.78
C HIS A 744 -18.85 -15.41 26.22
N ASN A 745 -19.27 -16.29 25.29
CA ASN A 745 -20.03 -17.50 25.65
C ASN A 745 -19.22 -18.48 26.50
N ARG A 746 -17.89 -18.37 26.50
CA ARG A 746 -16.98 -19.19 27.33
C ARG A 746 -16.67 -18.52 28.67
N GLY A 747 -17.13 -17.28 28.90
CA GLY A 747 -16.81 -16.46 30.08
C GLY A 747 -15.38 -15.93 30.08
N CYS A 748 -14.75 -15.87 28.90
CA CYS A 748 -13.34 -15.51 28.71
C CYS A 748 -13.14 -14.29 27.80
N ALA A 749 -14.18 -13.48 27.57
CA ALA A 749 -14.05 -12.16 26.97
C ALA A 749 -14.71 -11.09 27.84
N VAL A 750 -14.24 -9.86 27.72
CA VAL A 750 -14.79 -8.69 28.41
C VAL A 750 -14.72 -7.47 27.50
N ASP A 751 -15.83 -6.74 27.45
CA ASP A 751 -15.95 -5.45 26.78
C ASP A 751 -15.89 -4.36 27.83
N LEU A 752 -14.92 -3.44 27.72
CA LEU A 752 -14.71 -2.43 28.76
C LEU A 752 -14.07 -1.14 28.26
N THR A 753 -14.18 -0.10 29.10
CA THR A 753 -13.47 1.17 28.95
C THR A 753 -12.89 1.62 30.30
N LEU A 754 -12.13 2.72 30.28
CA LEU A 754 -11.64 3.39 31.47
C LEU A 754 -12.69 4.37 32.01
N TYR A 755 -12.70 4.61 33.31
CA TYR A 755 -13.42 5.71 33.95
C TYR A 755 -12.51 6.49 34.91
N ASP A 756 -12.76 7.79 35.06
CA ASP A 756 -12.07 8.67 36.00
C ASP A 756 -12.62 8.47 37.42
N ARG A 757 -11.76 8.16 38.40
CA ARG A 757 -12.20 7.88 39.78
C ARG A 757 -12.55 9.14 40.60
N GLY A 758 -12.14 10.32 40.16
CA GLY A 758 -12.42 11.59 40.84
C GLY A 758 -13.82 12.14 40.51
N ASN A 759 -14.25 12.06 39.25
CA ASN A 759 -15.58 12.52 38.79
C ASN A 759 -16.55 11.38 38.44
N GLY A 760 -16.05 10.15 38.33
CA GLY A 760 -16.82 8.94 38.07
C GLY A 760 -17.24 8.70 36.62
N GLN A 761 -16.89 9.58 35.68
CA GLN A 761 -17.30 9.53 34.27
C GLN A 761 -16.44 8.56 33.44
N PRO A 762 -17.00 7.93 32.39
CA PRO A 762 -16.21 7.21 31.39
C PRO A 762 -15.19 8.13 30.73
N ILE A 763 -14.00 7.61 30.45
CA ILE A 763 -12.99 8.29 29.63
C ILE A 763 -13.44 8.26 28.17
N GLN A 764 -13.46 9.41 27.51
CA GLN A 764 -13.77 9.49 26.08
C GLN A 764 -12.64 8.85 25.26
N MET A 765 -13.03 7.94 24.36
CA MET A 765 -12.13 7.26 23.42
C MET A 765 -12.39 7.77 21.99
N VAL A 766 -11.74 7.18 20.98
CA VAL A 766 -11.88 7.59 19.56
C VAL A 766 -13.23 7.20 18.93
N ALA A 767 -13.93 6.22 19.50
CA ALA A 767 -15.26 5.75 19.10
C ALA A 767 -16.10 5.48 20.35
N GLY A 768 -17.41 5.35 20.18
CA GLY A 768 -18.27 4.74 21.20
C GLY A 768 -18.07 3.22 21.29
N TYR A 769 -18.45 2.61 22.41
CA TYR A 769 -18.67 1.15 22.47
C TYR A 769 -19.81 0.76 21.52
N ASP A 770 -19.77 -0.48 20.98
CA ASP A 770 -20.80 -1.05 20.11
C ASP A 770 -20.90 -0.33 18.73
N GLU A 771 -19.91 0.48 18.35
CA GLU A 771 -19.88 1.20 17.08
C GLU A 771 -19.31 0.33 15.94
N PHE A 772 -20.08 0.10 14.87
CA PHE A 772 -19.60 -0.68 13.73
C PHE A 772 -18.99 0.27 12.68
N SER A 773 -17.79 0.78 12.98
CA SER A 773 -17.06 1.71 12.09
C SER A 773 -15.54 1.51 12.17
N PRO A 774 -14.76 2.03 11.19
CA PRO A 774 -13.30 2.05 11.24
C PRO A 774 -12.71 2.67 12.52
N ARG A 775 -13.45 3.52 13.24
CA ARG A 775 -12.99 4.16 14.49
C ARG A 775 -12.84 3.15 15.64
N SER A 776 -13.51 2.01 15.54
CA SER A 776 -13.51 0.95 16.56
C SER A 776 -12.23 0.13 16.58
N PHE A 777 -11.41 0.20 15.54
CA PHE A 777 -10.18 -0.60 15.45
C PHE A 777 -9.14 -0.15 16.50
N PRO A 778 -8.39 -1.08 17.14
CA PRO A 778 -7.37 -0.77 18.15
C PRO A 778 -6.26 0.17 17.68
N LEU A 779 -5.99 0.19 16.37
CA LEU A 779 -4.95 1.02 15.77
C LEU A 779 -5.46 2.28 15.04
N TYR A 780 -6.79 2.51 14.99
CA TYR A 780 -7.38 3.65 14.25
C TYR A 780 -6.64 4.97 14.54
N PRO A 781 -6.21 5.73 13.51
CA PRO A 781 -5.26 6.84 13.68
C PRO A 781 -5.86 8.16 14.16
N GLY A 782 -7.16 8.38 13.97
CA GLY A 782 -7.82 9.66 14.20
C GLY A 782 -7.98 10.07 15.68
N GLY A 783 -8.72 11.16 15.90
CA GLY A 783 -8.95 11.74 17.23
C GLY A 783 -7.74 12.50 17.80
N THR A 784 -7.69 12.63 19.13
CA THR A 784 -6.60 13.30 19.87
C THR A 784 -5.52 12.30 20.33
N ALA A 785 -4.31 12.79 20.59
CA ALA A 785 -3.27 11.99 21.23
C ALA A 785 -3.70 11.49 22.61
N ARG A 786 -4.50 12.28 23.34
CA ARG A 786 -5.05 11.91 24.65
C ARG A 786 -5.99 10.70 24.55
N GLN A 787 -6.95 10.69 23.61
CA GLN A 787 -7.83 9.53 23.36
C GLN A 787 -7.02 8.28 22.96
N ARG A 788 -6.04 8.42 22.06
CA ARG A 788 -5.20 7.30 21.62
C ARG A 788 -4.31 6.75 22.74
N TRP A 789 -3.80 7.60 23.63
CA TRP A 789 -3.02 7.18 24.81
C TRP A 789 -3.89 6.42 25.82
N TYR A 790 -5.13 6.86 26.08
CA TYR A 790 -6.04 6.12 26.97
C TYR A 790 -6.44 4.75 26.41
N ARG A 791 -6.70 4.66 25.10
CA ARG A 791 -6.95 3.39 24.39
C ARG A 791 -5.77 2.43 24.52
N GLU A 792 -4.55 2.94 24.33
CA GLU A 792 -3.31 2.17 24.47
C GLU A 792 -3.02 1.76 25.92
N LEU A 793 -3.25 2.65 26.90
CA LEU A 793 -3.16 2.35 28.32
C LEU A 793 -4.10 1.20 28.70
N LEU A 794 -5.35 1.25 28.25
CA LEU A 794 -6.32 0.19 28.47
C LEU A 794 -5.79 -1.13 27.90
N ARG A 795 -5.39 -1.12 26.63
CA ARG A 795 -4.88 -2.29 25.90
C ARG A 795 -3.70 -2.95 26.62
N ARG A 796 -2.61 -2.21 26.86
CA ARG A 796 -1.39 -2.74 27.52
C ARG A 796 -1.64 -3.20 28.96
N THR A 797 -2.58 -2.57 29.67
CA THR A 797 -2.94 -2.98 31.04
C THR A 797 -3.63 -4.35 31.03
N MET A 798 -4.56 -4.57 30.11
CA MET A 798 -5.23 -5.86 29.93
C MET A 798 -4.25 -6.93 29.41
N GLU A 799 -3.43 -6.61 28.42
CA GLU A 799 -2.41 -7.51 27.86
C GLU A 799 -1.41 -7.98 28.94
N SER A 800 -1.00 -7.07 29.84
CA SER A 800 -0.13 -7.39 30.99
C SER A 800 -0.75 -8.35 32.03
N GLU A 801 -2.04 -8.71 31.88
CA GLU A 801 -2.75 -9.69 32.71
C GLU A 801 -3.15 -10.96 31.94
N GLY A 802 -2.67 -11.13 30.70
CA GLY A 802 -2.89 -12.32 29.88
C GLY A 802 -4.16 -12.28 29.04
N PHE A 803 -4.62 -11.07 28.69
CA PHE A 803 -5.60 -10.85 27.62
C PHE A 803 -4.91 -10.56 26.28
N THR A 804 -5.68 -10.63 25.20
CA THR A 804 -5.31 -10.16 23.87
C THR A 804 -6.45 -9.30 23.34
N ILE A 805 -6.12 -8.18 22.69
CA ILE A 805 -7.10 -7.28 22.06
C ILE A 805 -7.74 -7.95 20.83
N TYR A 806 -9.02 -7.71 20.57
CA TYR A 806 -9.64 -8.13 19.31
C TYR A 806 -9.33 -7.13 18.19
N GLU A 807 -8.97 -7.64 17.01
CA GLU A 807 -8.40 -6.83 15.91
C GLU A 807 -9.34 -5.75 15.35
N TYR A 808 -10.66 -5.91 15.51
CA TYR A 808 -11.69 -4.96 15.04
C TYR A 808 -12.21 -4.00 16.12
N GLU A 809 -11.96 -4.29 17.42
CA GLU A 809 -12.66 -3.64 18.54
C GLU A 809 -11.71 -3.27 19.69
N TRP A 810 -11.48 -1.97 19.91
CA TRP A 810 -10.54 -1.47 20.91
C TRP A 810 -10.94 -1.76 22.38
N TRP A 811 -12.19 -2.14 22.61
CA TRP A 811 -12.78 -2.41 23.93
C TRP A 811 -12.83 -3.91 24.29
N HIS A 812 -12.70 -4.82 23.32
CA HIS A 812 -12.91 -6.26 23.49
C HIS A 812 -11.60 -6.97 23.81
N PHE A 813 -11.56 -7.69 24.93
CA PHE A 813 -10.38 -8.41 25.39
C PHE A 813 -10.64 -9.91 25.60
N ASP A 814 -9.94 -10.77 24.86
CA ASP A 814 -9.97 -12.23 24.97
C ASP A 814 -8.92 -12.73 25.99
N TYR A 815 -9.33 -13.52 26.99
CA TYR A 815 -8.42 -14.13 27.96
C TYR A 815 -7.77 -15.40 27.39
N LYS A 816 -6.44 -15.52 27.48
CA LYS A 816 -5.60 -16.59 26.88
C LYS A 816 -6.08 -18.03 27.04
N ASP A 817 -6.79 -18.35 28.12
CA ASP A 817 -7.28 -19.71 28.42
C ASP A 817 -8.65 -20.04 27.80
N TRP A 818 -9.24 -19.16 26.96
CA TRP A 818 -10.60 -19.30 26.43
C TRP A 818 -10.90 -20.65 25.76
N GLN A 819 -9.92 -21.25 25.07
CA GLN A 819 -10.06 -22.55 24.40
C GLN A 819 -10.34 -23.71 25.36
N LYS A 820 -10.07 -23.55 26.66
CA LYS A 820 -10.20 -24.60 27.69
C LYS A 820 -11.60 -24.69 28.29
N TYR A 821 -12.54 -23.86 27.84
CA TYR A 821 -13.92 -23.77 28.35
C TYR A 821 -14.94 -23.96 27.21
N ARG A 822 -16.04 -24.67 27.47
CA ARG A 822 -17.13 -24.88 26.48
C ARG A 822 -17.94 -23.61 26.24
N ILE A 823 -18.61 -23.54 25.09
CA ILE A 823 -19.68 -22.57 24.81
C ILE A 823 -20.82 -22.77 25.82
N GLY A 824 -21.01 -21.79 26.71
CA GLY A 824 -22.09 -21.76 27.69
C GLY A 824 -23.35 -21.06 27.18
N ASN A 825 -24.50 -21.44 27.74
CA ASN A 825 -25.80 -20.85 27.43
C ASN A 825 -26.69 -20.63 28.69
N ALA A 826 -26.09 -20.63 29.88
CA ALA A 826 -26.79 -20.36 31.13
C ALA A 826 -27.29 -18.91 31.16
N THR A 827 -28.48 -18.65 31.70
CA THR A 827 -28.93 -17.28 31.94
C THR A 827 -28.27 -16.72 33.20
N PHE A 828 -28.25 -15.39 33.38
CA PHE A 828 -27.74 -14.78 34.61
C PHE A 828 -28.56 -15.23 35.84
N GLU A 829 -29.84 -15.56 35.65
CA GLU A 829 -30.68 -16.14 36.70
C GLU A 829 -30.30 -17.59 37.05
N ASP A 830 -29.70 -18.35 36.12
CA ASP A 830 -29.21 -19.71 36.40
C ASP A 830 -27.91 -19.67 37.20
N LEU A 831 -27.01 -18.72 36.91
CA LEU A 831 -25.73 -18.54 37.62
C LEU A 831 -25.89 -18.05 39.07
N LEU A 832 -27.08 -17.60 39.46
CA LEU A 832 -27.39 -17.09 40.80
C LEU A 832 -28.19 -18.07 41.66
N LYS A 833 -28.41 -19.30 41.18
CA LYS A 833 -29.00 -20.38 41.98
C LYS A 833 -27.92 -20.98 42.88
N PRO A 834 -28.19 -21.18 44.18
CA PRO A 834 -27.23 -21.68 45.16
C PRO A 834 -26.93 -23.18 45.01
#